data_AF-A0A445DES9-F1
#
_entry.id   AF-A0A445DES9-F1
#
_cell.length_a   1.000
_cell.length_b   1.000
_cell.length_c   1.000
_cell.angle_alpha   90.00
_cell.angle_beta   90.00
_cell.angle_gamma   90.00
#
_symmetry.space_group_name_H-M   'P 1'
#
loop_
_entity.id
_entity.type
_entity.pdbx_description
1 polymer ?
#
loop_
_entity_poly.entity_id
_entity_poly.type
_entity_poly.pdbx_seq_one_letter_code
_entity_poly.pdbx_strand_id
1 'polypeptide(L)'
;MALGDSMASRFSQSPVLLLPNHLADDCAASSSSVAAAAAYEDTDFASQRRDSESGTVTATTSTSASYGGNAAATSLAYLPQTVVLCELRHEAFEAAVPVGPSESGLVSKWRPKDRMKTGCVALVLCLNISVDPPDVIKISPCARMECWIDPFSMAPQKALESIGKNLSSQYERWQPKARYKYQLDPTVDEVKKLCTSCRRYAKSERVLFHYNGHGVPKPTANGEIWVFNKSYTQYIPLPISDLDSWLKTPSIYVFDCSAAGLIVNSFIELHEWSASNSSGSTRDCILLAACESHETLPQSAEFPADVFTSCLTTPIKMALRWFCTRSLLRGSLDYSLIDQIPGRPNDRKTLLGELNWIFTAVTDTIAWNVLSHDLFQRLFRQDLLVASLFRNFLLAERIMRSANCSPVSHPNLPPTHQHHMDAWDMAAELCLSQLPSLVGNPNAEFQPSTFFSEQLTAFEVWLDHGSEHKKPPEQLPIVLQVLLSQSHRFRALVLLGRFLDMGPWAVDLALSVGIFPYVLKLLQTTTPELRQILVFIWTKILALDKSCQVDLVKDGGHNYFIKFLDSIEAYPEQRAMAAFVLAVIVDGHRRGQEACIEAGLIHVCLEHLQSTSSPNDSQTEPLLLQWLCLCLGKLWEDFTEAQTMGLLHGATIVFAPLLSEPQPEVRASAVFALGTLLNVGFDSCRGVVGDGECDDDDKFRAEVSIVKSLLSVASDGSPLVRAEAASQVHGGQLAAGFVDGSVRLYDIRTPEMYASPAYLWITATYTESRKGGGDWLSTWTRPRKDC
;
A
#
# COMPACT_ATOMS: atom_id res chain seq x y z
N MET A 1 -8.73 26.10 -7.43
CA MET A 1 -7.79 27.24 -7.26
C MET A 1 -6.94 27.20 -5.99
N ALA A 2 -7.22 26.35 -4.98
CA ALA A 2 -6.43 26.31 -3.72
C ALA A 2 -5.48 25.10 -3.55
N LEU A 3 -5.37 24.20 -4.53
CA LEU A 3 -4.54 22.99 -4.46
C LEU A 3 -3.09 23.21 -4.94
N GLY A 4 -2.84 24.22 -5.79
CA GLY A 4 -1.50 24.55 -6.28
C GLY A 4 -0.62 25.20 -5.21
N ASP A 5 -1.13 26.23 -4.51
CA ASP A 5 -0.33 26.99 -3.53
C ASP A 5 -0.01 26.21 -2.25
N SER A 6 -0.85 25.25 -1.86
CA SER A 6 -0.62 24.45 -0.65
C SER A 6 0.35 23.27 -0.87
N MET A 7 0.50 22.81 -2.12
CA MET A 7 1.49 21.77 -2.49
C MET A 7 2.85 22.37 -2.87
N ALA A 8 2.88 23.53 -3.55
CA ALA A 8 4.12 24.23 -3.90
C ALA A 8 4.89 24.76 -2.66
N SER A 9 4.17 25.23 -1.63
CA SER A 9 4.83 25.82 -0.44
C SER A 9 5.50 24.80 0.50
N ARG A 10 5.12 23.51 0.46
CA ARG A 10 5.69 22.49 1.37
C ARG A 10 6.93 21.78 0.83
N PHE A 11 7.15 21.78 -0.49
CA PHE A 11 8.43 21.31 -1.06
C PHE A 11 9.54 22.36 -0.92
N SER A 12 9.20 23.64 -0.79
CA SER A 12 10.17 24.73 -0.60
C SER A 12 10.54 24.95 0.88
N GLN A 13 9.75 24.48 1.86
CA GLN A 13 10.03 24.70 3.29
C GLN A 13 9.64 23.48 4.15
N SER A 14 10.60 22.59 4.39
CA SER A 14 10.56 21.68 5.54
C SER A 14 11.74 22.03 6.46
N PRO A 15 11.52 22.74 7.58
CA PRO A 15 12.56 22.95 8.56
C PRO A 15 12.66 21.70 9.45
N VAL A 16 13.74 20.95 9.31
CA VAL A 16 14.19 20.05 10.38
C VAL A 16 14.53 20.92 11.58
N LEU A 17 13.74 20.82 12.65
CA LEU A 17 14.02 21.47 13.93
C LEU A 17 15.33 20.94 14.51
N LEU A 18 16.41 21.70 14.37
CA LEU A 18 17.66 21.50 15.10
C LEU A 18 17.56 22.19 16.46
N LEU A 19 17.33 21.42 17.52
CA LEU A 19 17.68 21.84 18.88
C LEU A 19 19.22 21.81 19.01
N PRO A 20 19.89 22.88 19.46
CA PRO A 20 21.33 22.85 19.72
C PRO A 20 21.60 22.15 21.06
N ASN A 21 22.20 20.96 21.01
CA ASN A 21 22.85 20.36 22.17
C ASN A 21 24.17 21.09 22.44
N HIS A 22 24.16 22.01 23.41
CA HIS A 22 25.40 22.45 24.05
C HIS A 22 25.89 21.36 25.01
N LEU A 23 26.93 20.64 24.60
CA LEU A 23 27.81 19.89 25.50
C LEU A 23 28.73 20.88 26.20
N ALA A 24 28.60 21.00 27.52
CA ALA A 24 29.66 21.46 28.41
C ALA A 24 30.06 20.27 29.29
N ASP A 25 31.29 19.82 29.11
CA ASP A 25 32.00 18.96 30.06
C ASP A 25 32.19 19.72 31.38
N ASP A 26 31.86 19.09 32.51
CA ASP A 26 32.75 19.11 33.68
C ASP A 26 32.45 17.97 34.67
N CYS A 27 33.54 17.42 35.20
CA CYS A 27 33.61 16.19 35.97
C CYS A 27 33.18 16.31 37.45
N ALA A 28 32.67 15.18 37.95
CA ALA A 28 32.85 14.62 39.30
C ALA A 28 32.26 15.33 40.55
N ALA A 29 31.28 14.67 41.20
CA ALA A 29 31.44 14.15 42.56
C ALA A 29 30.21 13.31 43.01
N SER A 30 30.52 12.27 43.77
CA SER A 30 29.67 11.32 44.51
C SER A 30 28.56 11.92 45.40
N SER A 31 27.39 11.28 45.48
CA SER A 31 26.88 10.59 46.69
C SER A 31 25.35 10.33 46.67
N SER A 32 25.01 9.05 46.86
CA SER A 32 23.89 8.47 47.62
C SER A 32 22.57 9.25 47.86
N SER A 33 21.48 8.66 47.33
CA SER A 33 20.35 8.07 48.07
C SER A 33 19.18 8.91 48.63
N VAL A 34 17.97 8.40 48.34
CA VAL A 34 16.71 8.34 49.13
C VAL A 34 15.59 9.39 48.91
N ALA A 35 14.36 8.84 48.80
CA ALA A 35 13.00 9.39 48.97
C ALA A 35 12.43 10.22 47.80
N ALA A 36 11.34 9.87 47.09
CA ALA A 36 10.03 9.29 47.44
C ALA A 36 9.18 10.16 48.39
N ALA A 37 8.21 10.89 47.83
CA ALA A 37 6.77 10.82 48.15
C ALA A 37 6.00 12.12 47.83
N ALA A 38 4.77 11.92 47.29
CA ALA A 38 3.52 12.70 47.41
C ALA A 38 3.51 14.18 46.99
N ALA A 39 2.67 14.64 46.05
CA ALA A 39 1.20 14.61 45.94
C ALA A 39 0.48 15.51 46.97
N TYR A 40 -0.59 16.17 46.48
CA TYR A 40 -1.53 17.13 47.11
C TYR A 40 -1.11 18.61 46.98
N GLU A 41 -1.74 19.41 46.12
CA GLU A 41 -3.14 19.90 46.03
C GLU A 41 -3.26 21.33 46.58
N ASP A 42 -3.81 22.17 45.72
CA ASP A 42 -4.84 23.18 45.99
C ASP A 42 -4.54 24.64 46.35
N THR A 43 -5.31 25.46 45.63
CA THR A 43 -5.98 26.72 46.01
C THR A 43 -5.22 28.07 45.95
N ASP A 44 -5.57 28.81 44.89
CA ASP A 44 -6.16 30.16 44.89
C ASP A 44 -6.08 30.98 46.20
N PHE A 45 -5.58 32.23 46.08
CA PHE A 45 -6.42 33.41 46.34
C PHE A 45 -5.81 34.70 45.77
N ALA A 46 -6.71 35.52 45.24
CA ALA A 46 -6.49 36.76 44.51
C ALA A 46 -6.15 37.99 45.37
N SER A 47 -5.48 38.97 44.74
CA SER A 47 -5.73 40.43 44.75
C SER A 47 -4.41 41.16 44.39
N GLN A 48 -4.33 42.25 43.62
CA GLN A 48 -5.30 43.20 43.11
C GLN A 48 -4.60 44.10 42.06
N ARG A 49 -5.39 44.63 41.11
CA ARG A 49 -5.33 45.98 40.49
C ARG A 49 -4.64 46.22 39.12
N ARG A 50 -5.53 46.72 38.24
CA ARG A 50 -5.42 47.76 37.17
C ARG A 50 -5.32 47.29 35.72
N ASP A 51 -6.51 47.22 35.11
CA ASP A 51 -6.95 47.77 33.82
C ASP A 51 -5.86 48.20 32.82
N SER A 52 -5.88 47.60 31.63
CA SER A 52 -6.16 48.29 30.35
C SER A 52 -6.17 47.29 29.19
N GLU A 53 -7.29 47.23 28.46
CA GLU A 53 -7.46 46.53 27.18
C GLU A 53 -6.65 47.19 26.05
N SER A 54 -6.15 46.39 25.11
CA SER A 54 -5.93 46.82 23.72
C SER A 54 -5.75 45.62 22.80
N GLY A 55 -6.81 45.26 22.09
CA GLY A 55 -6.74 44.46 20.86
C GLY A 55 -6.33 45.32 19.65
N THR A 56 -5.68 44.65 18.69
CA THR A 56 -5.70 44.88 17.23
C THR A 56 -5.94 46.31 16.70
N VAL A 57 -4.96 46.89 16.00
CA VAL A 57 -5.21 47.69 14.78
C VAL A 57 -4.00 47.65 13.83
N THR A 58 -4.33 47.35 12.57
CA THR A 58 -3.65 47.58 11.28
C THR A 58 -2.97 48.93 11.13
N ALA A 59 -1.81 49.00 10.45
CA ALA A 59 -1.26 50.27 9.97
C ALA A 59 -0.94 50.20 8.46
N THR A 60 -1.91 50.68 7.69
CA THR A 60 -1.78 51.24 6.34
C THR A 60 -0.74 52.36 6.32
N THR A 61 0.14 52.34 5.33
CA THR A 61 1.11 53.41 5.05
C THR A 61 0.48 54.48 4.16
N SER A 62 0.35 55.69 4.68
CA SER A 62 0.23 56.91 3.87
C SER A 62 1.16 58.02 4.37
N THR A 63 2.03 58.42 3.45
CA THR A 63 2.75 59.69 3.27
C THR A 63 2.64 60.80 4.32
N SER A 64 3.79 61.23 4.83
CA SER A 64 4.06 62.64 5.16
C SER A 64 5.51 63.02 4.85
N ALA A 65 5.67 64.13 4.13
CA ALA A 65 6.92 64.60 3.58
C ALA A 65 7.76 65.44 4.57
N SER A 66 9.08 65.23 4.47
CA SER A 66 10.16 66.23 4.45
C SER A 66 10.86 66.70 5.74
N TYR A 67 12.19 66.78 5.56
CA TYR A 67 13.25 67.53 6.24
C TYR A 67 13.85 67.00 7.55
N GLY A 68 15.05 66.40 7.40
CA GLY A 68 16.01 66.20 8.50
C GLY A 68 17.14 65.19 8.21
N GLY A 69 18.13 65.58 7.39
CA GLY A 69 19.54 65.13 7.47
C GLY A 69 19.90 63.62 7.48
N ASN A 70 20.24 63.09 6.29
CA ASN A 70 21.33 62.13 5.98
C ASN A 70 21.96 61.24 7.08
N ALA A 71 21.23 60.37 7.78
CA ALA A 71 21.88 59.36 8.63
C ALA A 71 21.08 58.06 8.87
N ALA A 72 20.25 57.60 7.92
CA ALA A 72 19.62 56.29 8.03
C ALA A 72 19.55 55.60 6.66
N ALA A 73 20.32 54.51 6.50
CA ALA A 73 20.16 53.37 5.57
C ALA A 73 21.47 52.82 4.95
N THR A 74 22.66 53.06 5.51
CA THR A 74 23.91 52.41 5.06
C THR A 74 24.14 51.02 5.65
N SER A 75 23.32 50.53 6.59
CA SER A 75 23.54 49.26 7.29
C SER A 75 23.19 48.01 6.47
N LEU A 76 22.27 48.11 5.51
CA LEU A 76 21.88 46.97 4.64
C LEU A 76 23.00 46.55 3.68
N ALA A 77 23.93 47.45 3.36
CA ALA A 77 25.10 47.13 2.53
C ALA A 77 26.11 46.22 3.25
N TYR A 78 26.12 46.24 4.59
CA TYR A 78 27.01 45.41 5.42
C TYR A 78 26.37 44.08 5.84
N LEU A 79 25.11 43.83 5.49
CA LEU A 79 24.36 42.61 5.82
C LEU A 79 23.76 42.01 4.54
N PRO A 80 24.59 41.45 3.64
CA PRO A 80 24.08 40.78 2.45
C PRO A 80 23.18 39.62 2.85
N GLN A 81 21.95 39.62 2.34
CA GLN A 81 20.97 38.54 2.57
C GLN A 81 21.21 37.33 1.64
N THR A 82 22.13 37.45 0.68
CA THR A 82 22.45 36.38 -0.27
C THR A 82 23.22 35.27 0.45
N VAL A 83 22.54 34.15 0.65
CA VAL A 83 23.14 32.90 1.10
C VAL A 83 23.60 32.13 -0.14
N VAL A 84 24.81 31.56 -0.10
CA VAL A 84 25.40 30.80 -1.21
C VAL A 84 25.91 29.47 -0.65
N LEU A 85 25.88 28.41 -1.45
CA LEU A 85 26.35 27.07 -1.08
C LEU A 85 25.59 26.41 0.09
N CYS A 86 24.33 26.80 0.32
CA CYS A 86 23.45 26.19 1.33
C CYS A 86 22.26 25.42 0.72
N GLU A 87 22.30 25.15 -0.58
CA GLU A 87 21.33 24.28 -1.26
C GLU A 87 21.58 22.79 -0.93
N LEU A 88 20.55 21.94 -1.08
CA LEU A 88 20.58 20.49 -0.80
C LEU A 88 21.77 19.76 -1.45
N ARG A 89 22.18 20.15 -2.66
CA ARG A 89 23.34 19.56 -3.36
C ARG A 89 24.69 19.72 -2.63
N HIS A 90 24.76 20.59 -1.62
CA HIS A 90 25.95 20.82 -0.80
C HIS A 90 25.86 20.13 0.58
N GLU A 91 24.73 19.51 0.92
CA GLU A 91 24.65 18.58 2.04
C GLU A 91 25.54 17.36 1.71
N ALA A 92 26.20 16.81 2.75
CA ALA A 92 27.34 15.90 2.59
C ALA A 92 27.07 14.76 1.59
N PHE A 93 28.02 14.59 0.65
CA PHE A 93 28.11 13.51 -0.35
C PHE A 93 27.96 12.08 0.24
N GLU A 94 28.00 11.95 1.57
CA GLU A 94 27.86 10.70 2.32
C GLU A 94 26.40 10.18 2.40
N ALA A 95 25.39 11.03 2.23
CA ALA A 95 23.99 10.57 2.23
C ALA A 95 23.55 9.97 0.88
N ALA A 96 24.28 10.27 -0.20
CA ALA A 96 23.97 9.86 -1.57
C ALA A 96 24.90 8.75 -2.08
N VAL A 97 25.39 7.87 -1.20
CA VAL A 97 25.93 6.58 -1.67
C VAL A 97 24.75 5.85 -2.32
N PRO A 98 24.76 5.57 -3.63
CA PRO A 98 23.82 4.63 -4.21
C PRO A 98 24.08 3.35 -3.44
N VAL A 99 23.10 2.92 -2.66
CA VAL A 99 23.11 1.54 -2.20
C VAL A 99 22.89 0.72 -3.47
N GLY A 100 23.98 0.46 -4.21
CA GLY A 100 24.00 -0.46 -5.34
C GLY A 100 23.34 -1.74 -4.86
N PRO A 101 22.59 -2.42 -5.75
CA PRO A 101 21.36 -3.15 -5.42
C PRO A 101 21.51 -3.82 -4.07
N SER A 102 21.09 -3.12 -3.03
CA SER A 102 21.11 -3.70 -1.72
C SER A 102 20.09 -4.82 -1.81
N GLU A 103 20.54 -6.05 -1.59
CA GLU A 103 19.65 -7.09 -1.07
C GLU A 103 18.97 -6.63 0.24
N SER A 104 19.43 -5.50 0.82
CA SER A 104 18.82 -4.70 1.88
C SER A 104 18.16 -3.38 1.44
N GLY A 105 17.61 -3.27 0.21
CA GLY A 105 16.63 -2.21 -0.06
C GLY A 105 15.55 -2.24 1.02
N LEU A 106 14.73 -1.20 1.17
CA LEU A 106 13.43 -1.38 1.83
C LEU A 106 12.68 -2.43 0.98
N VAL A 107 12.90 -3.71 1.26
CA VAL A 107 12.21 -4.81 0.63
C VAL A 107 10.80 -4.63 1.10
N SER A 108 10.00 -4.05 0.21
CA SER A 108 8.62 -3.71 0.44
C SER A 108 7.86 -4.98 0.86
N LYS A 109 7.70 -5.17 2.17
CA LYS A 109 7.07 -6.36 2.76
C LYS A 109 5.57 -6.41 2.45
N TRP A 110 5.01 -5.32 1.92
CA TRP A 110 3.58 -5.22 1.58
C TRP A 110 3.17 -6.13 0.42
N ARG A 111 4.09 -6.55 -0.46
CA ARG A 111 3.72 -7.43 -1.59
C ARG A 111 3.32 -8.80 -1.06
N PRO A 112 2.09 -9.29 -1.35
CA PRO A 112 1.69 -10.62 -0.94
C PRO A 112 2.61 -11.66 -1.61
N LYS A 113 3.30 -12.47 -0.81
CA LYS A 113 4.25 -13.49 -1.32
C LYS A 113 3.61 -14.49 -2.27
N ASP A 114 2.38 -14.93 -1.97
CA ASP A 114 1.61 -15.85 -2.81
C ASP A 114 0.12 -15.49 -2.76
N ARG A 115 -0.47 -15.15 -3.92
CA ARG A 115 -1.92 -14.97 -4.05
C ARG A 115 -2.60 -16.33 -3.95
N MET A 116 -3.28 -16.59 -2.84
CA MET A 116 -3.99 -17.83 -2.57
C MET A 116 -5.44 -17.74 -3.06
N LYS A 117 -6.01 -18.89 -3.44
CA LYS A 117 -7.41 -18.98 -3.81
C LYS A 117 -8.02 -20.24 -3.23
N THR A 118 -9.23 -20.13 -2.71
CA THR A 118 -10.05 -21.28 -2.35
C THR A 118 -10.80 -21.78 -3.58
N GLY A 119 -10.39 -22.96 -4.06
CA GLY A 119 -10.88 -23.55 -5.31
C GLY A 119 -12.05 -24.52 -5.16
N CYS A 120 -12.16 -25.15 -3.98
CA CYS A 120 -13.16 -26.17 -3.73
C CYS A 120 -13.72 -26.03 -2.31
N VAL A 121 -15.03 -26.26 -2.18
CA VAL A 121 -15.77 -26.18 -0.92
C VAL A 121 -16.50 -27.51 -0.69
N ALA A 122 -16.23 -28.13 0.45
CA ALA A 122 -16.87 -29.33 0.95
C ALA A 122 -17.78 -28.96 2.13
N LEU A 123 -19.08 -29.19 2.00
CA LEU A 123 -20.05 -28.96 3.06
C LEU A 123 -20.54 -30.31 3.60
N VAL A 124 -20.40 -30.53 4.90
CA VAL A 124 -20.84 -31.74 5.60
C VAL A 124 -21.89 -31.31 6.62
N LEU A 125 -23.12 -31.76 6.43
CA LEU A 125 -24.24 -31.46 7.32
C LEU A 125 -24.66 -32.73 8.03
N CYS A 126 -24.56 -32.75 9.36
CA CYS A 126 -24.97 -33.85 10.21
C CYS A 126 -26.10 -33.36 11.14
N LEU A 127 -27.34 -33.38 10.65
CA LEU A 127 -28.50 -32.73 11.28
C LEU A 127 -29.55 -33.71 11.80
N ASN A 128 -29.71 -34.89 11.18
CA ASN A 128 -30.70 -35.91 11.54
C ASN A 128 -32.04 -35.32 12.03
N ILE A 129 -32.67 -34.53 11.16
CA ILE A 129 -33.83 -33.70 11.50
C ILE A 129 -34.91 -34.56 12.19
N SER A 130 -35.46 -34.05 13.29
CA SER A 130 -36.43 -34.68 14.20
C SER A 130 -35.87 -35.63 15.26
N VAL A 131 -34.57 -35.95 15.25
CA VAL A 131 -33.92 -36.79 16.26
C VAL A 131 -32.79 -36.00 16.91
N ASP A 132 -33.03 -35.56 18.14
CA ASP A 132 -32.01 -34.84 18.91
C ASP A 132 -30.93 -35.81 19.44
N PRO A 133 -29.65 -35.41 19.43
CA PRO A 133 -28.57 -36.23 19.99
C PRO A 133 -28.67 -36.30 21.53
N PRO A 134 -28.14 -37.37 22.14
CA PRO A 134 -28.37 -37.69 23.57
C PRO A 134 -27.81 -36.67 24.56
N ASP A 135 -26.88 -35.82 24.11
CA ASP A 135 -26.15 -34.83 24.91
C ASP A 135 -26.71 -33.40 24.79
N VAL A 136 -27.79 -33.22 24.02
CA VAL A 136 -28.47 -31.94 23.82
C VAL A 136 -29.92 -32.06 24.29
N ILE A 137 -30.25 -31.32 25.35
CA ILE A 137 -31.63 -31.15 25.80
C ILE A 137 -32.16 -29.85 25.21
N LYS A 138 -33.19 -29.93 24.36
CA LYS A 138 -33.86 -28.75 23.79
C LYS A 138 -35.09 -28.40 24.62
N ILE A 139 -35.10 -27.20 25.20
CA ILE A 139 -36.26 -26.67 25.96
C ILE A 139 -37.10 -25.80 25.02
N SER A 140 -38.40 -26.04 24.91
CA SER A 140 -39.29 -25.24 24.04
C SER A 140 -39.71 -23.92 24.71
N PRO A 141 -39.66 -22.77 24.01
CA PRO A 141 -39.20 -22.57 22.62
C PRO A 141 -37.67 -22.55 22.51
N CYS A 142 -37.13 -23.19 21.47
CA CYS A 142 -35.68 -23.22 21.20
C CYS A 142 -35.33 -22.73 19.78
N ALA A 143 -34.07 -22.38 19.60
CA ALA A 143 -33.44 -22.14 18.30
C ALA A 143 -33.58 -23.40 17.41
N ARG A 144 -34.15 -23.23 16.20
CA ARG A 144 -34.41 -24.33 15.27
C ARG A 144 -34.08 -24.03 13.82
N MET A 145 -34.07 -22.77 13.41
CA MET A 145 -33.80 -22.42 12.03
C MET A 145 -32.37 -22.81 11.64
N GLU A 146 -32.21 -23.45 10.50
CA GLU A 146 -30.93 -23.85 9.92
C GLU A 146 -30.86 -23.24 8.53
N CYS A 147 -29.81 -22.45 8.26
CA CYS A 147 -29.64 -21.73 7.01
C CYS A 147 -30.90 -20.92 6.64
N TRP A 148 -31.52 -20.28 7.62
CA TRP A 148 -32.78 -19.52 7.48
C TRP A 148 -34.01 -20.32 7.00
N ILE A 149 -34.00 -21.64 7.19
CA ILE A 149 -35.12 -22.53 6.90
C ILE A 149 -35.57 -23.14 8.23
N ASP A 150 -36.87 -23.21 8.49
CA ASP A 150 -37.40 -24.02 9.57
C ASP A 150 -37.41 -25.49 9.13
N PRO A 151 -36.58 -26.37 9.73
CA PRO A 151 -36.51 -27.77 9.33
C PRO A 151 -37.80 -28.54 9.58
N PHE A 152 -38.70 -28.02 10.45
CA PHE A 152 -39.98 -28.64 10.77
C PHE A 152 -41.14 -28.14 9.89
N SER A 153 -40.92 -27.13 9.04
CA SER A 153 -41.95 -26.62 8.14
C SER A 153 -42.18 -27.51 6.91
N MET A 154 -41.36 -28.55 6.73
CA MET A 154 -41.46 -29.51 5.62
C MET A 154 -40.97 -30.89 6.04
N ALA A 155 -41.13 -31.90 5.16
CA ALA A 155 -40.66 -33.25 5.44
C ALA A 155 -39.12 -33.28 5.67
N PRO A 156 -38.59 -34.06 6.63
CA PRO A 156 -37.19 -34.04 7.03
C PRO A 156 -36.19 -34.13 5.88
N GLN A 157 -36.38 -35.06 4.94
CA GLN A 157 -35.49 -35.22 3.79
C GLN A 157 -35.48 -33.98 2.88
N LYS A 158 -36.64 -33.38 2.63
CA LYS A 158 -36.77 -32.17 1.83
C LYS A 158 -36.18 -30.94 2.54
N ALA A 159 -36.33 -30.88 3.86
CA ALA A 159 -35.71 -29.85 4.69
C ALA A 159 -34.18 -29.92 4.58
N LEU A 160 -33.61 -31.11 4.76
CA LEU A 160 -32.18 -31.36 4.69
C LEU A 160 -31.59 -30.99 3.31
N GLU A 161 -32.26 -31.38 2.23
CA GLU A 161 -31.87 -31.00 0.86
C GLU A 161 -31.93 -29.48 0.63
N SER A 162 -32.97 -28.82 1.16
CA SER A 162 -33.15 -27.38 1.04
C SER A 162 -32.10 -26.60 1.84
N ILE A 163 -31.78 -27.06 3.05
CA ILE A 163 -30.71 -26.49 3.90
C ILE A 163 -29.36 -26.61 3.18
N GLY A 164 -29.01 -27.80 2.69
CA GLY A 164 -27.75 -28.02 1.96
C GLY A 164 -27.62 -27.15 0.71
N LYS A 165 -28.68 -27.03 -0.07
CA LYS A 165 -28.72 -26.14 -1.24
C LYS A 165 -28.57 -24.68 -0.82
N ASN A 166 -29.26 -24.23 0.23
CA ASN A 166 -29.20 -22.84 0.66
C ASN A 166 -27.81 -22.49 1.21
N LEU A 167 -27.20 -23.35 2.02
CA LEU A 167 -25.84 -23.16 2.52
C LEU A 167 -24.83 -23.03 1.38
N SER A 168 -24.95 -23.90 0.36
CA SER A 168 -24.12 -23.80 -0.85
C SER A 168 -24.29 -22.44 -1.52
N SER A 169 -25.52 -21.98 -1.71
CA SER A 169 -25.79 -20.65 -2.31
C SER A 169 -25.32 -19.49 -1.44
N GLN A 170 -25.30 -19.63 -0.10
CA GLN A 170 -24.78 -18.60 0.78
C GLN A 170 -23.25 -18.45 0.63
N TYR A 171 -22.50 -19.56 0.58
CA TYR A 171 -21.06 -19.51 0.30
C TYR A 171 -20.72 -19.04 -1.12
N GLU A 172 -21.52 -19.47 -2.11
CA GLU A 172 -21.32 -19.10 -3.53
C GLU A 172 -21.32 -17.58 -3.75
N ARG A 173 -22.07 -16.83 -2.93
CA ARG A 173 -22.05 -15.35 -2.96
C ARG A 173 -20.67 -14.76 -2.65
N TRP A 174 -19.88 -15.40 -1.80
CA TRP A 174 -18.54 -14.95 -1.40
C TRP A 174 -17.46 -15.46 -2.35
N GLN A 175 -17.62 -16.66 -2.91
CA GLN A 175 -16.69 -17.23 -3.89
C GLN A 175 -17.44 -17.96 -5.02
N PRO A 176 -17.91 -17.23 -6.04
CA PRO A 176 -18.73 -17.83 -7.11
C PRO A 176 -17.94 -18.73 -8.05
N LYS A 177 -16.61 -18.63 -8.07
CA LYS A 177 -15.73 -19.40 -8.98
C LYS A 177 -15.22 -20.71 -8.38
N ALA A 178 -15.59 -21.04 -7.14
CA ALA A 178 -15.21 -22.30 -6.51
C ALA A 178 -16.17 -23.43 -6.88
N ARG A 179 -15.69 -24.67 -6.75
CA ARG A 179 -16.52 -25.86 -6.90
C ARG A 179 -17.13 -26.26 -5.56
N TYR A 180 -18.46 -26.29 -5.51
CA TYR A 180 -19.23 -26.68 -4.33
C TYR A 180 -19.65 -28.14 -4.39
N LYS A 181 -19.46 -28.85 -3.28
CA LYS A 181 -19.96 -30.22 -3.06
C LYS A 181 -20.45 -30.31 -1.62
N TYR A 182 -21.63 -30.89 -1.43
CA TYR A 182 -22.18 -31.11 -0.10
C TYR A 182 -22.62 -32.55 0.09
N GLN A 183 -22.53 -33.01 1.33
CA GLN A 183 -23.01 -34.31 1.78
C GLN A 183 -23.94 -34.11 2.97
N LEU A 184 -25.08 -34.80 2.93
CA LEU A 184 -26.19 -34.67 3.86
C LEU A 184 -26.29 -35.95 4.69
N ASP A 185 -26.17 -35.82 6.01
CA ASP A 185 -26.06 -36.92 6.98
C ASP A 185 -25.11 -38.05 6.52
N PRO A 186 -23.84 -37.75 6.19
CA PRO A 186 -22.98 -38.74 5.55
C PRO A 186 -22.45 -39.82 6.49
N THR A 187 -21.94 -40.86 5.86
CA THR A 187 -21.04 -41.86 6.44
C THR A 187 -19.56 -41.45 6.33
N VAL A 188 -18.70 -42.07 7.14
CA VAL A 188 -17.23 -41.86 7.10
C VAL A 188 -16.66 -42.04 5.69
N ASP A 189 -17.10 -43.06 4.96
CA ASP A 189 -16.65 -43.34 3.59
C ASP A 189 -17.04 -42.23 2.61
N GLU A 190 -18.21 -41.62 2.79
CA GLU A 190 -18.68 -40.51 1.95
C GLU A 190 -17.90 -39.23 2.24
N VAL A 191 -17.60 -38.94 3.51
CA VAL A 191 -16.73 -37.82 3.91
C VAL A 191 -15.32 -38.02 3.34
N LYS A 192 -14.77 -39.23 3.42
CA LYS A 192 -13.46 -39.57 2.84
C LYS A 192 -13.43 -39.35 1.32
N LYS A 193 -14.44 -39.83 0.60
CA LYS A 193 -14.58 -39.63 -0.85
C LYS A 193 -14.72 -38.14 -1.20
N LEU A 194 -15.49 -37.38 -0.42
CA LEU A 194 -15.66 -35.95 -0.59
C LEU A 194 -14.32 -35.22 -0.44
N CYS A 195 -13.64 -35.40 0.70
CA CYS A 195 -12.38 -34.73 1.02
C CYS A 195 -11.28 -35.03 -0.01
N THR A 196 -11.06 -36.30 -0.33
CA THR A 196 -10.06 -36.71 -1.32
C THR A 196 -10.38 -36.22 -2.73
N SER A 197 -11.67 -36.15 -3.10
CA SER A 197 -12.11 -35.58 -4.38
C SER A 197 -11.89 -34.07 -4.45
N CYS A 198 -12.15 -33.34 -3.35
CA CYS A 198 -11.93 -31.89 -3.27
C CYS A 198 -10.44 -31.54 -3.32
N ARG A 199 -9.58 -32.24 -2.58
CA ARG A 199 -8.11 -32.04 -2.68
C ARG A 199 -7.60 -32.35 -4.08
N ARG A 200 -8.02 -33.46 -4.70
CA ARG A 200 -7.60 -33.80 -6.08
C ARG A 200 -7.97 -32.70 -7.08
N TYR A 201 -9.12 -32.05 -6.89
CA TYR A 201 -9.57 -30.96 -7.74
C TYR A 201 -8.77 -29.67 -7.50
N ALA A 202 -8.61 -29.25 -6.23
CA ALA A 202 -7.96 -28.00 -5.86
C ALA A 202 -6.45 -28.00 -6.14
N LYS A 203 -5.79 -29.16 -6.15
CA LYS A 203 -4.32 -29.28 -6.30
C LYS A 203 -3.62 -28.45 -5.22
N SER A 204 -2.99 -27.34 -5.59
CA SER A 204 -2.34 -26.37 -4.71
C SER A 204 -3.26 -25.26 -4.19
N GLU A 205 -4.48 -25.11 -4.72
CA GLU A 205 -5.48 -24.18 -4.20
C GLU A 205 -6.01 -24.65 -2.83
N ARG A 206 -6.56 -23.71 -2.06
CA ARG A 206 -7.14 -23.99 -0.74
C ARG A 206 -8.46 -24.76 -0.89
N VAL A 207 -8.71 -25.70 0.02
CA VAL A 207 -10.01 -26.37 0.17
C VAL A 207 -10.69 -25.88 1.44
N LEU A 208 -11.96 -25.47 1.35
CA LEU A 208 -12.80 -25.20 2.51
C LEU A 208 -13.55 -26.48 2.90
N PHE A 209 -13.51 -26.82 4.18
CA PHE A 209 -14.33 -27.87 4.79
C PHE A 209 -15.25 -27.25 5.83
N HIS A 210 -16.55 -27.29 5.59
CA HIS A 210 -17.56 -26.86 6.54
C HIS A 210 -18.21 -28.09 7.16
N TYR A 211 -18.28 -28.15 8.47
CA TYR A 211 -18.95 -29.19 9.22
C TYR A 211 -19.97 -28.57 10.17
N ASN A 212 -21.23 -28.98 10.02
CA ASN A 212 -22.31 -28.68 10.95
C ASN A 212 -22.71 -29.98 11.66
N GLY A 213 -22.55 -30.00 12.98
CA GLY A 213 -22.72 -31.17 13.83
C GLY A 213 -23.92 -31.09 14.78
N HIS A 214 -25.01 -30.39 14.43
CA HIS A 214 -26.13 -30.16 15.37
C HIS A 214 -27.00 -31.40 15.65
N GLY A 215 -27.00 -32.39 14.77
CA GLY A 215 -27.78 -33.64 14.89
C GLY A 215 -27.00 -34.83 15.47
N VAL A 216 -25.77 -34.59 15.92
CA VAL A 216 -24.85 -35.61 16.44
C VAL A 216 -24.28 -35.17 17.78
N PRO A 217 -23.68 -36.09 18.57
CA PRO A 217 -23.05 -35.71 19.83
C PRO A 217 -21.92 -34.71 19.67
N LYS A 218 -21.59 -34.03 20.77
CA LYS A 218 -20.41 -33.15 20.90
C LYS A 218 -19.11 -33.89 20.53
N PRO A 219 -18.15 -33.18 19.92
CA PRO A 219 -16.81 -33.72 19.68
C PRO A 219 -16.16 -34.27 20.95
N THR A 220 -15.31 -35.29 20.80
CA THR A 220 -14.65 -35.93 21.94
C THR A 220 -13.31 -35.26 22.27
N ALA A 221 -12.83 -35.42 23.50
CA ALA A 221 -11.49 -34.99 23.90
C ALA A 221 -10.36 -35.77 23.21
N ASN A 222 -10.68 -36.90 22.57
CA ASN A 222 -9.73 -37.69 21.78
C ASN A 222 -9.57 -37.16 20.34
N GLY A 223 -10.23 -36.05 20.00
CA GLY A 223 -10.17 -35.46 18.66
C GLY A 223 -10.99 -36.23 17.63
N GLU A 224 -12.26 -36.49 17.95
CA GLU A 224 -13.21 -37.12 17.04
C GLU A 224 -14.43 -36.23 16.83
N ILE A 225 -14.88 -36.13 15.58
CA ILE A 225 -16.19 -35.60 15.19
C ILE A 225 -17.14 -36.75 14.88
N TRP A 226 -18.44 -36.52 14.93
CA TRP A 226 -19.44 -37.57 14.75
C TRP A 226 -20.11 -37.49 13.38
N VAL A 227 -20.32 -38.65 12.76
CA VAL A 227 -21.10 -38.84 11.53
C VAL A 227 -22.03 -40.04 11.69
N PHE A 228 -22.75 -40.45 10.64
CA PHE A 228 -23.72 -41.54 10.73
C PHE A 228 -23.21 -42.85 10.15
N ASN A 229 -23.87 -43.96 10.52
CA ASN A 229 -23.85 -45.19 9.73
C ASN A 229 -24.95 -45.15 8.64
N LYS A 230 -24.90 -46.07 7.68
CA LYS A 230 -25.84 -46.11 6.54
C LYS A 230 -27.32 -46.23 6.93
N SER A 231 -27.59 -46.79 8.11
CA SER A 231 -28.94 -47.02 8.62
C SER A 231 -29.42 -45.92 9.59
N TYR A 232 -28.61 -44.89 9.85
CA TYR A 232 -28.88 -43.82 10.81
C TYR A 232 -29.25 -44.33 12.22
N THR A 233 -28.70 -45.47 12.62
CA THR A 233 -28.96 -46.09 13.94
C THR A 233 -27.86 -45.82 14.95
N GLN A 234 -26.66 -45.45 14.48
CA GLN A 234 -25.49 -45.21 15.32
C GLN A 234 -24.73 -43.99 14.84
N TYR A 235 -24.19 -43.24 15.81
CA TYR A 235 -23.18 -42.23 15.57
C TYR A 235 -21.82 -42.92 15.48
N ILE A 236 -21.07 -42.60 14.43
CA ILE A 236 -19.76 -43.17 14.14
C ILE A 236 -18.70 -42.08 14.34
N PRO A 237 -17.67 -42.31 15.18
CA PRO A 237 -16.61 -41.33 15.37
C PRO A 237 -15.71 -41.29 14.14
N LEU A 238 -15.36 -40.08 13.72
CA LEU A 238 -14.42 -39.76 12.67
C LEU A 238 -13.24 -39.00 13.28
N PRO A 239 -12.05 -39.61 13.37
CA PRO A 239 -10.86 -38.95 13.90
C PRO A 239 -10.44 -37.73 13.07
N ILE A 240 -10.02 -36.66 13.75
CA ILE A 240 -9.49 -35.45 13.11
C ILE A 240 -8.21 -35.72 12.32
N SER A 241 -7.39 -36.69 12.77
CA SER A 241 -6.19 -37.13 12.05
C SER A 241 -6.50 -37.65 10.64
N ASP A 242 -7.59 -38.39 10.50
CA ASP A 242 -8.02 -38.93 9.21
C ASP A 242 -8.50 -37.79 8.29
N LEU A 243 -9.30 -36.86 8.83
CA LEU A 243 -9.79 -35.70 8.12
C LEU A 243 -8.65 -34.82 7.58
N ASP A 244 -7.66 -34.50 8.44
CA ASP A 244 -6.46 -33.75 8.05
C ASP A 244 -5.66 -34.49 6.97
N SER A 245 -5.50 -35.81 7.09
CA SER A 245 -4.77 -36.62 6.11
C SER A 245 -5.42 -36.62 4.71
N TRP A 246 -6.75 -36.53 4.64
CA TRP A 246 -7.49 -36.53 3.38
C TRP A 246 -7.49 -35.17 2.69
N LEU A 247 -7.64 -34.10 3.48
CA LEU A 247 -7.72 -32.74 2.96
C LEU A 247 -6.35 -32.13 2.73
N LYS A 248 -5.36 -32.33 3.62
CA LYS A 248 -4.00 -31.75 3.54
C LYS A 248 -3.98 -30.22 3.40
N THR A 249 -2.79 -29.64 3.44
CA THR A 249 -2.58 -28.21 3.20
C THR A 249 -2.53 -27.86 1.70
N PRO A 250 -2.95 -26.65 1.29
CA PRO A 250 -3.59 -25.61 2.10
C PRO A 250 -5.10 -25.85 2.30
N SER A 251 -5.61 -25.67 3.52
CA SER A 251 -7.03 -25.91 3.86
C SER A 251 -7.56 -24.88 4.87
N ILE A 252 -8.90 -24.71 4.89
CA ILE A 252 -9.63 -23.95 5.90
C ILE A 252 -10.83 -24.76 6.39
N TYR A 253 -11.08 -24.74 7.69
CA TYR A 253 -12.14 -25.50 8.33
C TYR A 253 -13.10 -24.58 9.07
N VAL A 254 -14.40 -24.88 8.99
CA VAL A 254 -15.46 -24.21 9.73
C VAL A 254 -16.24 -25.28 10.48
N PHE A 255 -16.26 -25.20 11.81
CA PHE A 255 -16.94 -26.14 12.69
C PHE A 255 -18.09 -25.44 13.43
N ASP A 256 -19.31 -25.69 12.98
CA ASP A 256 -20.54 -25.26 13.64
C ASP A 256 -21.12 -26.42 14.47
N CYS A 257 -20.67 -26.50 15.72
CA CYS A 257 -21.14 -27.48 16.70
C CYS A 257 -20.82 -26.99 18.12
N SER A 258 -21.47 -27.62 19.11
CA SER A 258 -21.12 -27.39 20.52
C SER A 258 -19.78 -28.02 20.86
N ALA A 259 -19.05 -27.46 21.83
CA ALA A 259 -17.69 -27.88 22.20
C ALA A 259 -16.67 -27.89 21.03
N ALA A 260 -16.85 -27.03 20.02
CA ALA A 260 -16.03 -27.01 18.81
C ALA A 260 -14.53 -26.72 19.10
N GLY A 261 -14.22 -26.05 20.21
CA GLY A 261 -12.84 -25.82 20.66
C GLY A 261 -12.04 -27.12 20.89
N LEU A 262 -12.69 -28.25 21.21
CA LEU A 262 -12.01 -29.56 21.30
C LEU A 262 -11.40 -29.98 19.96
N ILE A 263 -12.08 -29.67 18.85
CA ILE A 263 -11.59 -29.96 17.50
C ILE A 263 -10.34 -29.13 17.21
N VAL A 264 -10.38 -27.83 17.55
CA VAL A 264 -9.25 -26.91 17.34
C VAL A 264 -8.02 -27.37 18.11
N ASN A 265 -8.18 -27.72 19.40
CA ASN A 265 -7.09 -28.24 20.23
C ASN A 265 -6.47 -29.50 19.61
N SER A 266 -7.31 -30.43 19.14
CA SER A 266 -6.86 -31.67 18.50
C SER A 266 -6.06 -31.43 17.22
N PHE A 267 -6.44 -30.44 16.40
CA PHE A 267 -5.65 -30.04 15.22
C PHE A 267 -4.30 -29.44 15.61
N ILE A 268 -4.26 -28.60 16.65
CA ILE A 268 -3.03 -27.97 17.12
C ILE A 268 -2.05 -29.05 17.62
N GLU A 269 -2.51 -29.96 18.48
CA GLU A 269 -1.70 -31.08 18.99
C GLU A 269 -1.15 -31.96 17.86
N LEU A 270 -1.98 -32.27 16.86
CA LEU A 270 -1.57 -33.05 15.69
C LEU A 270 -0.50 -32.35 14.85
N HIS A 271 -0.59 -31.02 14.71
CA HIS A 271 0.38 -30.23 13.97
C HIS A 271 1.71 -30.10 14.72
N GLU A 272 1.68 -29.93 16.04
CA GLU A 272 2.89 -29.86 16.88
C GLU A 272 3.68 -31.18 16.83
N TRP A 273 3.00 -32.33 16.98
CA TRP A 273 3.63 -33.66 16.83
C TRP A 273 4.17 -33.92 15.42
N SER A 274 3.53 -33.39 14.39
CA SER A 274 4.00 -33.53 13.01
C SER A 274 5.21 -32.62 12.72
N ALA A 275 5.26 -31.44 13.33
CA ALA A 275 6.34 -30.47 13.18
C ALA A 275 7.64 -30.91 13.87
N SER A 276 7.55 -31.64 15.00
CA SER A 276 8.74 -32.23 15.63
C SER A 276 9.43 -33.31 14.78
N ASN A 277 8.71 -33.91 13.82
CA ASN A 277 9.19 -35.01 12.97
C ASN A 277 9.57 -34.58 11.54
N SER A 278 9.38 -33.31 11.17
CA SER A 278 9.72 -32.81 9.83
C SER A 278 10.29 -31.40 9.87
N SER A 279 11.30 -31.12 9.05
CA SER A 279 11.98 -29.82 8.99
C SER A 279 11.03 -28.68 8.57
N GLY A 280 10.44 -28.00 9.54
CA GLY A 280 10.07 -26.57 9.48
C GLY A 280 9.03 -26.09 8.47
N SER A 281 8.24 -26.96 7.82
CA SER A 281 7.15 -26.48 6.95
C SER A 281 5.92 -26.12 7.79
N THR A 282 5.68 -24.81 7.99
CA THR A 282 4.45 -24.31 8.62
C THR A 282 3.23 -24.72 7.79
N ARG A 283 2.42 -25.63 8.32
CA ARG A 283 1.19 -26.07 7.65
C ARG A 283 0.23 -24.90 7.49
N ASP A 284 -0.20 -24.63 6.25
CA ASP A 284 -1.23 -23.63 5.97
C ASP A 284 -2.62 -24.21 6.24
N CYS A 285 -2.96 -24.31 7.52
CA CYS A 285 -4.25 -24.76 8.03
C CYS A 285 -4.91 -23.61 8.81
N ILE A 286 -6.14 -23.28 8.44
CA ILE A 286 -6.95 -22.25 9.10
C ILE A 286 -8.18 -22.91 9.70
N LEU A 287 -8.51 -22.59 10.95
CA LEU A 287 -9.65 -23.18 11.66
C LEU A 287 -10.56 -22.05 12.18
N LEU A 288 -11.86 -22.23 12.04
CA LEU A 288 -12.91 -21.39 12.62
C LEU A 288 -13.89 -22.30 13.35
N ALA A 289 -14.06 -22.10 14.65
CA ALA A 289 -14.91 -22.92 15.52
C ALA A 289 -15.92 -22.05 16.25
N ALA A 290 -17.15 -22.54 16.36
CA ALA A 290 -18.27 -21.77 16.88
C ALA A 290 -18.17 -21.40 18.36
N CYS A 291 -17.52 -22.23 19.18
CA CYS A 291 -17.44 -22.04 20.63
C CYS A 291 -16.20 -22.70 21.24
N GLU A 292 -15.90 -22.37 22.51
CA GLU A 292 -14.83 -23.01 23.27
C GLU A 292 -15.16 -24.47 23.64
N SER A 293 -14.16 -25.21 24.14
CA SER A 293 -14.27 -26.65 24.42
C SER A 293 -15.32 -27.02 25.47
N HIS A 294 -15.67 -26.10 26.37
CA HIS A 294 -16.62 -26.33 27.46
C HIS A 294 -18.00 -25.70 27.21
N GLU A 295 -18.14 -24.92 26.15
CA GLU A 295 -19.35 -24.17 25.83
C GLU A 295 -20.32 -25.00 24.97
N THR A 296 -21.59 -24.60 25.00
CA THR A 296 -22.66 -25.17 24.17
C THR A 296 -23.32 -24.04 23.40
N LEU A 297 -23.75 -24.33 22.17
CA LEU A 297 -24.34 -23.32 21.30
C LEU A 297 -25.62 -22.71 21.89
N PRO A 298 -25.95 -21.45 21.54
CA PRO A 298 -27.15 -20.78 22.02
C PRO A 298 -28.43 -21.55 21.66
N GLN A 299 -29.31 -21.76 22.65
CA GLN A 299 -30.60 -22.42 22.46
C GLN A 299 -31.80 -21.45 22.42
N SER A 300 -31.59 -20.17 22.71
CA SER A 300 -32.67 -19.16 22.75
C SER A 300 -33.34 -19.03 21.39
N ALA A 301 -34.68 -19.02 21.36
CA ALA A 301 -35.46 -18.96 20.13
C ALA A 301 -35.31 -17.63 19.34
N GLU A 302 -34.64 -16.63 19.92
CA GLU A 302 -34.28 -15.39 19.21
C GLU A 302 -33.18 -15.60 18.15
N PHE A 303 -32.44 -16.70 18.27
CA PHE A 303 -31.36 -17.08 17.37
C PHE A 303 -31.79 -18.25 16.46
N PRO A 304 -31.22 -18.36 15.24
CA PRO A 304 -31.23 -19.63 14.53
C PRO A 304 -30.34 -20.65 15.25
N ALA A 305 -30.48 -21.94 14.94
CA ALA A 305 -29.60 -22.97 15.47
C ALA A 305 -28.17 -22.81 14.94
N ASP A 306 -28.02 -22.37 13.69
CA ASP A 306 -26.75 -22.14 13.00
C ASP A 306 -26.24 -20.70 13.12
N VAL A 307 -26.19 -20.16 14.35
CA VAL A 307 -25.76 -18.77 14.61
C VAL A 307 -24.39 -18.49 14.00
N PHE A 308 -23.44 -19.39 14.21
CA PHE A 308 -22.06 -19.22 13.74
C PHE A 308 -22.01 -19.22 12.22
N THR A 309 -22.59 -20.24 11.58
CA THR A 309 -22.68 -20.29 10.12
C THR A 309 -23.39 -19.08 9.55
N SER A 310 -24.53 -18.70 10.10
CA SER A 310 -25.31 -17.55 9.66
C SER A 310 -24.56 -16.22 9.81
N CYS A 311 -23.72 -16.05 10.85
CA CYS A 311 -22.80 -14.92 10.96
C CYS A 311 -21.77 -14.93 9.82
N LEU A 312 -21.14 -16.08 9.58
CA LEU A 312 -20.07 -16.24 8.59
C LEU A 312 -20.55 -16.11 7.14
N THR A 313 -21.76 -16.55 6.83
CA THR A 313 -22.24 -16.64 5.43
C THR A 313 -23.29 -15.59 5.09
N THR A 314 -24.02 -15.07 6.09
CA THR A 314 -25.10 -14.07 5.92
C THR A 314 -25.04 -12.95 6.99
N PRO A 315 -23.90 -12.26 7.13
CA PRO A 315 -23.61 -11.35 8.24
C PRO A 315 -24.64 -10.24 8.39
N ILE A 316 -25.06 -9.59 7.30
CA ILE A 316 -26.00 -8.45 7.35
C ILE A 316 -27.36 -8.87 7.91
N LYS A 317 -27.90 -10.00 7.42
CA LYS A 317 -29.20 -10.52 7.89
C LYS A 317 -29.15 -10.87 9.37
N MET A 318 -28.07 -11.52 9.80
CA MET A 318 -27.87 -11.88 11.20
C MET A 318 -27.68 -10.63 12.08
N ALA A 319 -26.82 -9.70 11.68
CA ALA A 319 -26.53 -8.47 12.41
C ALA A 319 -27.79 -7.63 12.65
N LEU A 320 -28.62 -7.43 11.62
CA LEU A 320 -29.85 -6.66 11.76
C LEU A 320 -30.89 -7.36 12.63
N ARG A 321 -31.07 -8.69 12.48
CA ARG A 321 -31.99 -9.45 13.34
C ARG A 321 -31.57 -9.39 14.80
N TRP A 322 -30.27 -9.55 15.08
CA TRP A 322 -29.71 -9.43 16.42
C TRP A 322 -29.77 -8.00 16.97
N PHE A 323 -29.56 -6.99 16.14
CA PHE A 323 -29.68 -5.60 16.55
C PHE A 323 -31.13 -5.24 16.93
N CYS A 324 -32.13 -5.71 16.17
CA CYS A 324 -33.54 -5.46 16.47
C CYS A 324 -34.00 -6.07 17.80
N THR A 325 -33.45 -7.22 18.21
CA THR A 325 -33.83 -7.85 19.49
C THR A 325 -33.27 -7.10 20.72
N ARG A 326 -32.21 -6.31 20.54
CA ARG A 326 -31.47 -5.65 21.63
C ARG A 326 -31.57 -4.12 21.64
N SER A 327 -31.96 -3.50 20.54
CA SER A 327 -32.12 -2.05 20.43
C SER A 327 -33.49 -1.56 20.90
N LEU A 328 -33.65 -0.24 20.96
CA LEU A 328 -34.93 0.42 21.27
C LEU A 328 -36.03 0.14 20.23
N LEU A 329 -35.67 -0.44 19.08
CA LEU A 329 -36.58 -0.84 18.01
C LEU A 329 -37.31 -2.16 18.30
N ARG A 330 -37.02 -2.80 19.44
CA ARG A 330 -37.65 -4.07 19.83
C ARG A 330 -39.17 -3.90 19.93
N GLY A 331 -39.89 -4.60 19.04
CA GLY A 331 -41.35 -4.59 18.99
C GLY A 331 -41.98 -3.49 18.13
N SER A 332 -41.20 -2.53 17.61
CA SER A 332 -41.69 -1.51 16.68
C SER A 332 -41.49 -1.88 15.20
N LEU A 333 -40.56 -2.81 14.91
CA LEU A 333 -40.27 -3.29 13.56
C LEU A 333 -40.63 -4.77 13.40
N ASP A 334 -41.30 -5.10 12.29
CA ASP A 334 -41.52 -6.48 11.89
C ASP A 334 -40.22 -7.08 11.31
N TYR A 335 -39.79 -8.22 11.84
CA TYR A 335 -38.60 -8.96 11.37
C TYR A 335 -38.71 -9.37 9.91
N SER A 336 -39.92 -9.51 9.37
CA SER A 336 -40.13 -9.83 7.95
C SER A 336 -39.62 -8.73 7.01
N LEU A 337 -39.51 -7.48 7.48
CA LEU A 337 -38.96 -6.37 6.70
C LEU A 337 -37.46 -6.55 6.42
N ILE A 338 -36.72 -7.18 7.32
CA ILE A 338 -35.28 -7.46 7.14
C ILE A 338 -35.06 -8.40 5.95
N ASP A 339 -36.01 -9.30 5.70
CA ASP A 339 -35.97 -10.20 4.53
C ASP A 339 -36.35 -9.48 3.22
N GLN A 340 -36.89 -8.26 3.31
CA GLN A 340 -37.39 -7.44 2.20
C GLN A 340 -36.55 -6.17 1.96
N ILE A 341 -35.34 -6.09 2.51
CA ILE A 341 -34.47 -4.93 2.29
C ILE A 341 -34.23 -4.73 0.80
N PRO A 342 -34.55 -3.54 0.25
CA PRO A 342 -34.45 -3.30 -1.17
C PRO A 342 -32.99 -3.29 -1.64
N GLY A 343 -32.78 -3.82 -2.85
CA GLY A 343 -31.50 -3.73 -3.54
C GLY A 343 -30.70 -5.03 -3.61
N ARG A 344 -29.42 -4.90 -3.94
CA ARG A 344 -28.49 -6.02 -4.10
C ARG A 344 -27.21 -5.74 -3.31
N PRO A 345 -26.58 -6.75 -2.68
CA PRO A 345 -25.36 -6.56 -1.88
C PRO A 345 -24.17 -5.94 -2.62
N ASN A 346 -24.14 -6.09 -3.94
CA ASN A 346 -23.07 -5.55 -4.80
C ASN A 346 -23.36 -4.12 -5.30
N ASP A 347 -24.62 -3.66 -5.18
CA ASP A 347 -25.03 -2.34 -5.65
C ASP A 347 -25.07 -1.35 -4.48
N ARG A 348 -23.98 -0.61 -4.31
CA ARG A 348 -23.78 0.36 -3.23
C ARG A 348 -24.71 1.56 -3.26
N LYS A 349 -25.47 1.75 -4.35
CA LYS A 349 -26.50 2.78 -4.44
C LYS A 349 -27.83 2.33 -3.82
N THR A 350 -27.94 1.05 -3.49
CA THR A 350 -29.11 0.49 -2.82
C THR A 350 -28.85 0.32 -1.32
N LEU A 351 -29.92 0.36 -0.52
CA LEU A 351 -29.81 0.24 0.94
C LEU A 351 -29.04 -1.02 1.37
N LEU A 352 -29.37 -2.18 0.78
CA LEU A 352 -28.67 -3.44 1.09
C LEU A 352 -27.17 -3.41 0.73
N GLY A 353 -26.84 -2.83 -0.42
CA GLY A 353 -25.46 -2.77 -0.88
C GLY A 353 -24.63 -1.71 -0.14
N GLU A 354 -25.22 -0.59 0.24
CA GLU A 354 -24.56 0.40 1.11
C GLU A 354 -24.27 -0.21 2.48
N LEU A 355 -25.25 -0.86 3.11
CA LEU A 355 -25.06 -1.48 4.42
C LEU A 355 -24.00 -2.59 4.39
N ASN A 356 -24.00 -3.43 3.35
CA ASN A 356 -22.96 -4.45 3.17
C ASN A 356 -21.56 -3.83 2.99
N TRP A 357 -21.49 -2.66 2.34
CA TRP A 357 -20.23 -1.95 2.14
C TRP A 357 -19.73 -1.28 3.42
N ILE A 358 -20.61 -0.65 4.21
CA ILE A 358 -20.29 -0.13 5.55
C ILE A 358 -19.80 -1.26 6.45
N PHE A 359 -20.50 -2.39 6.49
CA PHE A 359 -20.09 -3.57 7.26
C PHE A 359 -18.67 -4.04 6.88
N THR A 360 -18.38 -4.09 5.57
CA THR A 360 -17.05 -4.45 5.08
C THR A 360 -16.00 -3.44 5.51
N ALA A 361 -16.29 -2.14 5.46
CA ALA A 361 -15.37 -1.09 5.88
C ALA A 361 -15.07 -1.15 7.38
N VAL A 362 -16.10 -1.33 8.21
CA VAL A 362 -15.96 -1.40 9.67
C VAL A 362 -15.17 -2.65 10.08
N THR A 363 -15.53 -3.82 9.57
CA THR A 363 -14.84 -5.08 9.93
C THR A 363 -13.39 -5.12 9.47
N ASP A 364 -13.08 -4.58 8.28
CA ASP A 364 -11.71 -4.48 7.78
C ASP A 364 -10.88 -3.49 8.61
N THR A 365 -11.51 -2.41 9.09
CA THR A 365 -10.88 -1.42 9.98
C THR A 365 -10.53 -2.00 11.34
N ILE A 366 -11.45 -2.74 11.96
CA ILE A 366 -11.17 -3.42 13.23
C ILE A 366 -10.00 -4.38 13.08
N ALA A 367 -10.01 -5.20 12.02
CA ALA A 367 -8.94 -6.16 11.77
C ALA A 367 -7.58 -5.46 11.60
N TRP A 368 -7.54 -4.35 10.86
CA TRP A 368 -6.30 -3.59 10.66
C TRP A 368 -5.74 -3.00 11.95
N ASN A 369 -6.61 -2.48 12.83
CA ASN A 369 -6.18 -1.82 14.07
C ASN A 369 -5.80 -2.82 15.18
N VAL A 370 -6.35 -4.04 15.14
CA VAL A 370 -6.16 -5.04 16.19
C VAL A 370 -5.07 -6.07 15.85
N LEU A 371 -4.93 -6.45 14.58
CA LEU A 371 -4.03 -7.53 14.17
C LEU A 371 -2.62 -7.02 13.85
N SER A 372 -1.64 -7.91 13.98
CA SER A 372 -0.31 -7.64 13.43
C SER A 372 -0.35 -7.57 11.91
N HIS A 373 0.59 -6.82 11.31
CA HIS A 373 0.67 -6.65 9.86
C HIS A 373 0.70 -7.99 9.10
N ASP A 374 1.53 -8.95 9.53
CA ASP A 374 1.65 -10.26 8.89
C ASP A 374 0.35 -11.07 8.95
N LEU A 375 -0.34 -11.04 10.10
CA LEU A 375 -1.57 -11.78 10.29
C LEU A 375 -2.72 -11.16 9.48
N PHE A 376 -2.78 -9.82 9.43
CA PHE A 376 -3.73 -9.09 8.61
C PHE A 376 -3.54 -9.41 7.11
N GLN A 377 -2.30 -9.37 6.60
CA GLN A 377 -2.04 -9.72 5.20
C GLN A 377 -2.50 -11.14 4.88
N ARG A 378 -2.15 -12.09 5.74
CA ARG A 378 -2.50 -13.51 5.56
C ARG A 378 -4.01 -13.74 5.53
N LEU A 379 -4.75 -13.15 6.47
CA LEU A 379 -6.16 -13.47 6.66
C LEU A 379 -7.10 -12.55 5.85
N PHE A 380 -6.76 -11.28 5.67
CA PHE A 380 -7.65 -10.26 5.09
C PHE A 380 -7.26 -9.81 3.67
N ARG A 381 -6.08 -10.21 3.15
CA ARG A 381 -5.61 -9.80 1.80
C ARG A 381 -5.25 -10.97 0.87
N GLN A 382 -4.82 -12.11 1.40
CA GLN A 382 -4.29 -13.21 0.59
C GLN A 382 -5.34 -13.98 -0.24
N ASP A 383 -6.50 -14.29 0.35
CA ASP A 383 -7.61 -15.04 -0.29
C ASP A 383 -8.95 -14.35 0.01
N LEU A 384 -9.73 -14.08 -1.05
CA LEU A 384 -11.01 -13.37 -0.96
C LEU A 384 -12.03 -14.08 -0.06
N LEU A 385 -12.07 -15.41 -0.07
CA LEU A 385 -13.02 -16.15 0.75
C LEU A 385 -12.61 -16.15 2.22
N VAL A 386 -11.32 -16.36 2.49
CA VAL A 386 -10.77 -16.30 3.86
C VAL A 386 -10.97 -14.91 4.45
N ALA A 387 -10.65 -13.85 3.70
CA ALA A 387 -10.89 -12.47 4.11
C ALA A 387 -12.37 -12.22 4.44
N SER A 388 -13.28 -12.81 3.65
CA SER A 388 -14.71 -12.69 3.92
C SER A 388 -15.15 -13.42 5.17
N LEU A 389 -14.65 -14.64 5.39
CA LEU A 389 -14.96 -15.41 6.59
C LEU A 389 -14.42 -14.74 7.84
N PHE A 390 -13.21 -14.20 7.82
CA PHE A 390 -12.63 -13.53 8.99
C PHE A 390 -13.29 -12.18 9.29
N ARG A 391 -13.65 -11.38 8.29
CA ARG A 391 -14.49 -10.18 8.51
C ARG A 391 -15.80 -10.55 9.20
N ASN A 392 -16.45 -11.60 8.71
CA ASN A 392 -17.73 -12.07 9.23
C ASN A 392 -17.57 -12.80 10.59
N PHE A 393 -16.38 -13.34 10.88
CA PHE A 393 -16.03 -13.93 12.17
C PHE A 393 -15.96 -12.88 13.28
N LEU A 394 -15.54 -11.64 12.98
CA LEU A 394 -15.57 -10.55 13.96
C LEU A 394 -17.01 -10.26 14.43
N LEU A 395 -17.98 -10.35 13.51
CA LEU A 395 -19.40 -10.27 13.86
C LEU A 395 -19.84 -11.46 14.70
N ALA A 396 -19.40 -12.68 14.35
CA ALA A 396 -19.70 -13.88 15.13
C ALA A 396 -19.16 -13.73 16.56
N GLU A 397 -17.94 -13.23 16.75
CA GLU A 397 -17.35 -12.98 18.07
C GLU A 397 -18.24 -12.05 18.90
N ARG A 398 -18.77 -10.98 18.29
CA ARG A 398 -19.66 -10.02 18.96
C ARG A 398 -21.02 -10.62 19.33
N ILE A 399 -21.68 -11.28 18.37
CA ILE A 399 -23.05 -11.82 18.55
C ILE A 399 -23.03 -13.01 19.51
N MET A 400 -22.12 -13.95 19.33
CA MET A 400 -22.08 -15.18 20.12
C MET A 400 -21.68 -14.91 21.57
N ARG A 401 -20.78 -13.95 21.83
CA ARG A 401 -20.45 -13.55 23.21
C ARG A 401 -21.66 -13.03 23.97
N SER A 402 -22.60 -12.38 23.27
CA SER A 402 -23.86 -11.91 23.87
C SER A 402 -24.79 -13.04 24.31
N ALA A 403 -24.52 -14.26 23.86
CA ALA A 403 -25.22 -15.50 24.16
C ALA A 403 -24.32 -16.51 24.92
N ASN A 404 -23.28 -16.03 25.63
CA ASN A 404 -22.33 -16.84 26.42
C ASN A 404 -21.61 -17.92 25.60
N CYS A 405 -21.23 -17.59 24.37
CA CYS A 405 -20.51 -18.48 23.47
C CYS A 405 -19.35 -17.70 22.84
N SER A 406 -18.15 -18.28 22.81
CA SER A 406 -16.90 -17.62 22.44
C SER A 406 -16.28 -18.33 21.23
N PRO A 407 -16.46 -17.82 20.01
CA PRO A 407 -15.86 -18.41 18.82
C PRO A 407 -14.34 -18.43 18.89
N VAL A 408 -13.73 -19.49 18.36
CA VAL A 408 -12.28 -19.70 18.38
C VAL A 408 -11.75 -19.79 16.95
N SER A 409 -10.58 -19.21 16.69
CA SER A 409 -9.90 -19.32 15.41
C SER A 409 -8.46 -19.82 15.54
N HIS A 410 -7.95 -20.44 14.49
CA HIS A 410 -6.54 -20.72 14.29
C HIS A 410 -6.10 -20.17 12.92
N PRO A 411 -5.14 -19.23 12.83
CA PRO A 411 -4.44 -18.56 13.93
C PRO A 411 -5.39 -17.83 14.90
N ASN A 412 -4.99 -17.72 16.16
CA ASN A 412 -5.79 -17.05 17.19
C ASN A 412 -5.81 -15.54 16.95
N LEU A 413 -6.99 -14.92 17.05
CA LEU A 413 -7.14 -13.48 16.98
C LEU A 413 -7.17 -12.88 18.40
N PRO A 414 -6.60 -11.67 18.61
CA PRO A 414 -6.90 -10.91 19.81
C PRO A 414 -8.41 -10.59 19.90
N PRO A 415 -8.96 -10.40 21.11
CA PRO A 415 -10.38 -10.11 21.27
C PRO A 415 -10.80 -8.83 20.54
N THR A 416 -11.78 -8.92 19.64
CA THR A 416 -12.25 -7.78 18.83
C THR A 416 -13.61 -7.22 19.26
N HIS A 417 -14.36 -7.99 20.07
CA HIS A 417 -15.73 -7.65 20.48
C HIS A 417 -15.87 -6.34 21.28
N GLN A 418 -14.79 -5.86 21.91
CA GLN A 418 -14.77 -4.60 22.70
C GLN A 418 -14.40 -3.38 21.86
N HIS A 419 -13.97 -3.57 20.61
CA HIS A 419 -13.67 -2.44 19.74
C HIS A 419 -14.96 -1.66 19.46
N HIS A 420 -14.86 -0.33 19.42
CA HIS A 420 -16.00 0.55 19.21
C HIS A 420 -16.65 0.23 17.86
N MET A 421 -17.75 -0.50 17.90
CA MET A 421 -18.63 -0.82 16.76
C MET A 421 -19.80 0.17 16.69
N ASP A 422 -19.74 1.26 17.45
CA ASP A 422 -20.82 2.25 17.56
C ASP A 422 -21.18 2.85 16.19
N ALA A 423 -20.19 3.00 15.31
CA ALA A 423 -20.41 3.47 13.95
C ALA A 423 -21.21 2.46 13.09
N TRP A 424 -21.06 1.16 13.33
CA TRP A 424 -21.90 0.14 12.69
C TRP A 424 -23.32 0.18 13.26
N ASP A 425 -23.46 0.26 14.58
CA ASP A 425 -24.77 0.28 15.25
C ASP A 425 -25.61 1.49 14.81
N MET A 426 -24.99 2.67 14.74
CA MET A 426 -25.63 3.88 14.22
C MET A 426 -26.05 3.74 12.75
N ALA A 427 -25.18 3.18 11.90
CA ALA A 427 -25.52 2.94 10.50
C ALA A 427 -26.66 1.92 10.34
N ALA A 428 -26.68 0.87 11.17
CA ALA A 428 -27.75 -0.12 11.20
C ALA A 428 -29.07 0.48 11.68
N GLU A 429 -29.05 1.32 12.71
CA GLU A 429 -30.24 2.01 13.22
C GLU A 429 -30.84 2.96 12.16
N LEU A 430 -30.01 3.79 11.53
CA LEU A 430 -30.44 4.67 10.44
C LEU A 430 -31.04 3.88 9.27
N CYS A 431 -30.42 2.77 8.88
CA CYS A 431 -30.95 1.87 7.85
C CYS A 431 -32.33 1.31 8.23
N LEU A 432 -32.48 0.78 9.44
CA LEU A 432 -33.71 0.17 9.92
C LEU A 432 -34.84 1.20 10.07
N SER A 433 -34.52 2.45 10.42
CA SER A 433 -35.51 3.53 10.52
C SER A 433 -36.13 3.92 9.17
N GLN A 434 -35.36 3.82 8.07
CA GLN A 434 -35.82 4.12 6.71
C GLN A 434 -36.63 2.97 6.09
N LEU A 435 -36.42 1.74 6.56
CA LEU A 435 -36.92 0.53 5.94
C LEU A 435 -38.46 0.47 5.82
N PRO A 436 -39.27 0.82 6.85
CA PRO A 436 -40.73 0.83 6.73
C PRO A 436 -41.24 1.76 5.63
N SER A 437 -40.65 2.95 5.48
CA SER A 437 -41.04 3.90 4.44
C SER A 437 -40.67 3.42 3.03
N LEU A 438 -39.51 2.78 2.87
CA LEU A 438 -39.02 2.30 1.58
C LEU A 438 -39.80 1.06 1.09
N VAL A 439 -40.24 0.20 2.00
CA VAL A 439 -41.07 -0.97 1.66
C VAL A 439 -42.53 -0.56 1.44
N GLY A 440 -43.05 0.35 2.28
CA GLY A 440 -44.45 0.78 2.21
C GLY A 440 -44.76 1.76 1.08
N ASN A 441 -43.78 2.52 0.59
CA ASN A 441 -43.98 3.51 -0.47
C ASN A 441 -42.96 3.31 -1.62
N PRO A 442 -43.41 2.88 -2.81
CA PRO A 442 -42.54 2.70 -3.98
C PRO A 442 -41.83 3.98 -4.46
N ASN A 443 -42.36 5.15 -4.10
CA ASN A 443 -41.80 6.45 -4.47
C ASN A 443 -40.87 7.04 -3.40
N ALA A 444 -40.63 6.35 -2.28
CA ALA A 444 -39.71 6.83 -1.26
C ALA A 444 -38.27 6.76 -1.78
N GLU A 445 -37.56 7.89 -1.71
CA GLU A 445 -36.15 7.95 -2.09
C GLU A 445 -35.26 7.49 -0.94
N PHE A 446 -34.32 6.59 -1.26
CA PHE A 446 -33.30 6.14 -0.33
C PHE A 446 -32.32 7.27 -0.03
N GLN A 447 -32.10 7.55 1.26
CA GLN A 447 -31.10 8.52 1.70
C GLN A 447 -29.80 7.81 2.08
N PRO A 448 -28.69 8.08 1.36
CA PRO A 448 -27.38 7.50 1.68
C PRO A 448 -26.91 7.86 3.08
N SER A 449 -26.21 6.93 3.73
CA SER A 449 -25.61 7.15 5.04
C SER A 449 -24.49 8.20 5.01
N THR A 450 -24.38 8.98 6.09
CA THR A 450 -23.28 9.94 6.31
C THR A 450 -21.98 9.27 6.75
N PHE A 451 -21.98 7.96 7.02
CA PHE A 451 -20.85 7.19 7.55
C PHE A 451 -19.52 7.53 6.87
N PHE A 452 -19.44 7.39 5.53
CA PHE A 452 -18.18 7.63 4.83
C PHE A 452 -17.71 9.09 4.90
N SER A 453 -18.64 10.05 4.89
CA SER A 453 -18.31 11.47 4.99
C SER A 453 -17.76 11.83 6.37
N GLU A 454 -18.33 11.24 7.43
CA GLU A 454 -17.85 11.40 8.81
C GLU A 454 -16.47 10.77 9.00
N GLN A 455 -16.25 9.55 8.47
CA GLN A 455 -14.95 8.87 8.59
C GLN A 455 -13.84 9.59 7.82
N LEU A 456 -14.13 10.15 6.63
CA LEU A 456 -13.15 11.00 5.93
C LEU A 456 -12.83 12.28 6.72
N THR A 457 -13.80 12.84 7.43
CA THR A 457 -13.60 14.04 8.26
C THR A 457 -12.74 13.70 9.48
N ALA A 458 -12.95 12.54 10.11
CA ALA A 458 -12.08 12.06 11.19
C ALA A 458 -10.64 11.83 10.70
N PHE A 459 -10.46 11.26 9.49
CA PHE A 459 -9.15 11.09 8.87
C PHE A 459 -8.46 12.44 8.60
N GLU A 460 -9.22 13.42 8.12
CA GLU A 460 -8.74 14.79 7.89
C GLU A 460 -8.25 15.46 9.18
N VAL A 461 -9.01 15.33 10.27
CA VAL A 461 -8.61 15.83 11.61
C VAL A 461 -7.33 15.14 12.09
N TRP A 462 -7.19 13.83 11.83
CA TRP A 462 -5.96 13.10 12.15
C TRP A 462 -4.77 13.64 11.36
N LEU A 463 -4.93 13.95 10.07
CA LEU A 463 -3.85 14.48 9.23
C LEU A 463 -3.32 15.84 9.70
N ASP A 464 -4.15 16.66 10.33
CA ASP A 464 -3.73 17.98 10.83
C ASP A 464 -2.78 17.89 12.04
N HIS A 465 -2.80 16.76 12.76
CA HIS A 465 -2.01 16.56 13.98
C HIS A 465 -1.18 15.27 13.99
N GLY A 466 -1.23 14.49 12.92
CA GLY A 466 -0.59 13.18 12.79
C GLY A 466 0.91 13.28 12.60
N SER A 467 1.63 12.21 12.94
CA SER A 467 3.08 12.10 12.77
C SER A 467 3.50 10.63 12.81
N GLU A 468 4.70 10.31 12.33
CA GLU A 468 5.28 8.96 12.37
C GLU A 468 5.28 8.34 13.78
N HIS A 469 5.51 9.14 14.82
CA HIS A 469 5.58 8.67 16.21
C HIS A 469 4.22 8.43 16.87
N LYS A 470 3.12 8.72 16.18
CA LYS A 470 1.76 8.50 16.70
C LYS A 470 1.21 7.20 16.13
N LYS A 471 0.16 6.68 16.78
CA LYS A 471 -0.57 5.53 16.25
C LYS A 471 -1.08 5.82 14.83
N PRO A 472 -1.04 4.83 13.93
CA PRO A 472 -1.63 4.92 12.61
C PRO A 472 -3.07 5.45 12.61
N PRO A 473 -3.50 6.13 11.54
CA PRO A 473 -4.88 6.56 11.39
C PRO A 473 -5.80 5.33 11.25
N GLU A 474 -6.73 5.20 12.17
CA GLU A 474 -7.70 4.08 12.18
C GLU A 474 -8.56 4.07 10.92
N GLN A 475 -8.79 5.21 10.28
CA GLN A 475 -9.65 5.36 9.11
C GLN A 475 -8.99 4.93 7.80
N LEU A 476 -7.70 4.57 7.79
CA LEU A 476 -6.97 4.26 6.55
C LEU A 476 -7.61 3.13 5.70
N PRO A 477 -8.10 2.01 6.28
CA PRO A 477 -8.85 1.00 5.53
C PRO A 477 -10.18 1.52 4.99
N ILE A 478 -10.82 2.48 5.68
CA ILE A 478 -12.06 3.11 5.21
C ILE A 478 -11.77 3.99 3.99
N VAL A 479 -10.66 4.74 3.99
CA VAL A 479 -10.23 5.53 2.82
C VAL A 479 -10.10 4.63 1.59
N LEU A 480 -9.51 3.43 1.74
CA LEU A 480 -9.43 2.43 0.67
C LEU A 480 -10.82 2.02 0.18
N GLN A 481 -11.77 1.74 1.07
CA GLN A 481 -13.14 1.42 0.68
C GLN A 481 -13.81 2.57 -0.07
N VAL A 482 -13.57 3.81 0.34
CA VAL A 482 -14.14 5.02 -0.28
C VAL A 482 -13.60 5.26 -1.70
N LEU A 483 -12.35 4.88 -2.02
CA LEU A 483 -11.82 4.97 -3.39
C LEU A 483 -12.68 4.24 -4.42
N LEU A 484 -13.38 3.19 -3.97
CA LEU A 484 -14.30 2.41 -4.79
C LEU A 484 -15.64 3.13 -5.02
N SER A 485 -15.97 4.16 -4.24
CA SER A 485 -17.11 5.06 -4.50
C SER A 485 -16.82 6.01 -5.64
N GLN A 486 -17.83 6.49 -6.36
CA GLN A 486 -17.67 7.63 -7.27
C GLN A 486 -17.88 8.96 -6.54
N SER A 487 -18.84 9.04 -5.60
CA SER A 487 -19.25 10.31 -4.96
C SER A 487 -18.15 10.97 -4.13
N HIS A 488 -17.39 10.17 -3.40
CA HIS A 488 -16.39 10.65 -2.44
C HIS A 488 -14.95 10.38 -2.90
N ARG A 489 -14.77 9.89 -4.14
CA ARG A 489 -13.46 9.46 -4.63
C ARG A 489 -12.43 10.58 -4.61
N PHE A 490 -12.81 11.75 -5.13
CA PHE A 490 -11.91 12.88 -5.24
C PHE A 490 -11.40 13.30 -3.85
N ARG A 491 -12.31 13.50 -2.89
CA ARG A 491 -11.94 13.84 -1.50
C ARG A 491 -11.03 12.77 -0.89
N ALA A 492 -11.35 11.48 -1.06
CA ALA A 492 -10.53 10.40 -0.53
C ALA A 492 -9.12 10.35 -1.15
N LEU A 493 -8.99 10.58 -2.45
CA LEU A 493 -7.68 10.65 -3.12
C LEU A 493 -6.87 11.86 -2.65
N VAL A 494 -7.51 13.01 -2.43
CA VAL A 494 -6.83 14.21 -1.89
C VAL A 494 -6.29 13.96 -0.49
N LEU A 495 -7.12 13.39 0.40
CA LEU A 495 -6.70 13.06 1.76
C LEU A 495 -5.62 11.96 1.77
N LEU A 496 -5.73 10.97 0.88
CA LEU A 496 -4.67 9.98 0.69
C LEU A 496 -3.37 10.63 0.24
N GLY A 497 -3.41 11.53 -0.74
CA GLY A 497 -2.22 12.28 -1.17
C GLY A 497 -1.58 13.01 0.00
N ARG A 498 -2.36 13.76 0.78
CA ARG A 498 -1.89 14.44 2.01
C ARG A 498 -1.23 13.47 3.00
N PHE A 499 -1.78 12.27 3.16
CA PHE A 499 -1.19 11.23 4.01
C PHE A 499 0.15 10.72 3.48
N LEU A 500 0.22 10.36 2.19
CA LEU A 500 1.45 9.87 1.54
C LEU A 500 2.57 10.93 1.55
N ASP A 501 2.20 12.21 1.55
CA ASP A 501 3.13 13.33 1.63
C ASP A 501 3.85 13.44 2.99
N MET A 502 3.34 12.80 4.04
CA MET A 502 3.97 12.78 5.36
C MET A 502 5.28 11.98 5.44
N GLY A 503 5.60 11.19 4.40
CA GLY A 503 6.89 10.53 4.25
C GLY A 503 6.81 9.02 3.91
N PRO A 504 7.97 8.36 3.77
CA PRO A 504 8.08 6.95 3.37
C PRO A 504 7.26 5.98 4.23
N TRP A 505 7.20 6.20 5.55
CA TRP A 505 6.44 5.37 6.49
C TRP A 505 4.94 5.37 6.17
N ALA A 506 4.38 6.50 5.72
CA ALA A 506 2.96 6.62 5.36
C ALA A 506 2.66 5.89 4.05
N VAL A 507 3.60 5.94 3.09
CA VAL A 507 3.50 5.19 1.83
C VAL A 507 3.55 3.69 2.10
N ASP A 508 4.48 3.21 2.93
CA ASP A 508 4.55 1.79 3.34
C ASP A 508 3.26 1.34 4.02
N LEU A 509 2.70 2.16 4.91
CA LEU A 509 1.44 1.86 5.60
C LEU A 509 0.25 1.80 4.64
N ALA A 510 0.16 2.70 3.67
CA ALA A 510 -0.92 2.70 2.68
C ALA A 510 -0.83 1.50 1.72
N LEU A 511 0.38 1.14 1.29
CA LEU A 511 0.63 -0.06 0.48
C LEU A 511 0.30 -1.32 1.27
N SER A 512 0.66 -1.35 2.55
CA SER A 512 0.32 -2.40 3.50
C SER A 512 -1.19 -2.56 3.70
N VAL A 513 -1.98 -1.50 3.77
CA VAL A 513 -3.45 -1.62 3.80
C VAL A 513 -4.01 -2.24 2.51
N GLY A 514 -3.25 -2.19 1.41
CA GLY A 514 -3.60 -2.80 0.13
C GLY A 514 -4.14 -1.79 -0.89
N ILE A 515 -3.67 -0.54 -0.85
CA ILE A 515 -4.18 0.53 -1.73
C ILE A 515 -3.78 0.39 -3.20
N PHE A 516 -2.65 -0.26 -3.44
CA PHE A 516 -1.99 -0.40 -4.74
C PHE A 516 -2.92 -0.84 -5.89
N PRO A 517 -3.64 -1.98 -5.83
CA PRO A 517 -4.49 -2.43 -6.94
C PRO A 517 -5.63 -1.46 -7.26
N TYR A 518 -6.08 -0.67 -6.28
CA TYR A 518 -7.15 0.30 -6.47
C TYR A 518 -6.65 1.52 -7.22
N VAL A 519 -5.51 2.08 -6.81
CA VAL A 519 -4.89 3.23 -7.46
C VAL A 519 -4.41 2.88 -8.88
N LEU A 520 -3.88 1.67 -9.08
CA LEU A 520 -3.55 1.16 -10.42
C LEU A 520 -4.76 1.10 -11.34
N LYS A 521 -5.88 0.56 -10.86
CA LYS A 521 -7.12 0.51 -11.64
C LYS A 521 -7.67 1.91 -11.97
N LEU A 522 -7.45 2.90 -11.09
CA LEU A 522 -7.88 4.28 -11.33
C LEU A 522 -7.14 4.95 -12.49
N LEU A 523 -5.97 4.47 -12.92
CA LEU A 523 -5.31 4.97 -14.13
C LEU A 523 -6.10 4.71 -15.41
N GLN A 524 -7.08 3.82 -15.38
CA GLN A 524 -8.00 3.59 -16.50
C GLN A 524 -9.12 4.64 -16.58
N THR A 525 -9.21 5.55 -15.61
CA THR A 525 -10.23 6.61 -15.60
C THR A 525 -9.89 7.74 -16.57
N THR A 526 -10.91 8.29 -17.22
CA THR A 526 -10.76 9.45 -18.12
C THR A 526 -11.11 10.77 -17.43
N THR A 527 -11.59 10.74 -16.18
CA THR A 527 -12.03 11.93 -15.43
C THR A 527 -10.85 12.91 -15.21
N PRO A 528 -10.91 14.15 -15.75
CA PRO A 528 -9.79 15.08 -15.70
C PRO A 528 -9.45 15.53 -14.27
N GLU A 529 -10.46 15.70 -13.42
CA GLU A 529 -10.30 16.10 -12.01
C GLU A 529 -9.40 15.16 -11.19
N LEU A 530 -9.31 13.89 -11.57
CA LEU A 530 -8.51 12.90 -10.84
C LEU A 530 -7.04 12.88 -11.27
N ARG A 531 -6.69 13.49 -12.41
CA ARG A 531 -5.36 13.31 -13.02
C ARG A 531 -4.24 13.84 -12.16
N GLN A 532 -4.38 15.07 -11.69
CA GLN A 532 -3.35 15.73 -10.88
C GLN A 532 -3.06 14.95 -9.59
N ILE A 533 -4.11 14.52 -8.88
CA ILE A 533 -3.93 13.78 -7.63
C ILE A 533 -3.40 12.35 -7.85
N LEU A 534 -3.75 11.70 -8.96
CA LEU A 534 -3.21 10.38 -9.31
C LEU A 534 -1.73 10.44 -9.66
N VAL A 535 -1.29 11.46 -10.41
CA VAL A 535 0.14 11.70 -10.68
C VAL A 535 0.91 11.90 -9.37
N PHE A 536 0.38 12.72 -8.46
CA PHE A 536 0.98 12.95 -7.15
C PHE A 536 1.10 11.65 -6.32
N ILE A 537 0.03 10.86 -6.22
CA ILE A 537 0.04 9.59 -5.49
C ILE A 537 1.07 8.63 -6.07
N TRP A 538 1.12 8.48 -7.40
CA TRP A 538 2.09 7.58 -8.05
C TRP A 538 3.53 8.04 -7.89
N THR A 539 3.76 9.34 -7.86
CA THR A 539 5.08 9.92 -7.54
C THR A 539 5.53 9.45 -6.16
N LYS A 540 4.66 9.55 -5.14
CA LYS A 540 4.99 9.10 -3.77
C LYS A 540 5.20 7.59 -3.68
N ILE A 541 4.40 6.79 -4.38
CA ILE A 541 4.55 5.32 -4.41
C ILE A 541 5.89 4.92 -5.06
N LEU A 542 6.20 5.45 -6.23
CA LEU A 542 7.42 5.08 -6.98
C LEU A 542 8.70 5.64 -6.35
N ALA A 543 8.61 6.74 -5.60
CA ALA A 543 9.72 7.22 -4.79
C ALA A 543 10.11 6.24 -3.67
N LEU A 544 9.17 5.42 -3.18
CA LEU A 544 9.45 4.37 -2.20
C LEU A 544 9.80 3.02 -2.86
N ASP A 545 8.99 2.56 -3.82
CA ASP A 545 9.08 1.20 -4.37
C ASP A 545 9.06 1.19 -5.91
N LYS A 546 10.26 1.19 -6.49
CA LYS A 546 10.51 1.09 -7.94
C LYS A 546 9.95 -0.19 -8.57
N SER A 547 9.78 -1.28 -7.81
CA SER A 547 9.31 -2.56 -8.38
C SER A 547 7.92 -2.47 -9.02
N CYS A 548 7.14 -1.44 -8.66
CA CYS A 548 5.82 -1.17 -9.23
C CYS A 548 5.83 -0.89 -10.75
N GLN A 549 7.00 -0.59 -11.34
CA GLN A 549 7.16 -0.42 -12.80
C GLN A 549 6.61 -1.60 -13.61
N VAL A 550 6.74 -2.84 -13.11
CA VAL A 550 6.28 -4.04 -13.81
C VAL A 550 4.76 -4.06 -13.95
N ASP A 551 4.05 -3.72 -12.87
CA ASP A 551 2.59 -3.68 -12.82
C ASP A 551 2.04 -2.53 -13.69
N LEU A 552 2.69 -1.36 -13.65
CA LEU A 552 2.32 -0.18 -14.46
C LEU A 552 2.43 -0.45 -15.95
N VAL A 553 3.51 -1.09 -16.40
CA VAL A 553 3.68 -1.42 -17.83
C VAL A 553 2.70 -2.49 -18.26
N LYS A 554 2.53 -3.54 -17.44
CA LYS A 554 1.61 -4.65 -17.72
C LYS A 554 0.17 -4.20 -17.93
N ASP A 555 -0.31 -3.25 -17.12
CA ASP A 555 -1.70 -2.75 -17.20
C ASP A 555 -1.83 -1.48 -18.07
N GLY A 556 -0.77 -1.09 -18.78
CA GLY A 556 -0.79 0.05 -19.72
C GLY A 556 -0.80 1.44 -19.06
N GLY A 557 -0.45 1.52 -17.76
CA GLY A 557 -0.45 2.75 -16.97
C GLY A 557 0.53 3.82 -17.44
N HIS A 558 1.62 3.45 -18.12
CA HIS A 558 2.57 4.41 -18.72
C HIS A 558 1.88 5.42 -19.65
N ASN A 559 0.91 4.97 -20.45
CA ASN A 559 0.13 5.82 -21.36
C ASN A 559 -0.60 6.96 -20.63
N TYR A 560 -0.98 6.74 -19.37
CA TYR A 560 -1.65 7.75 -18.57
C TYR A 560 -0.73 8.95 -18.30
N PHE A 561 0.51 8.67 -17.91
CA PHE A 561 1.49 9.69 -17.55
C PHE A 561 2.05 10.42 -18.77
N ILE A 562 2.20 9.71 -19.90
CA ILE A 562 2.59 10.34 -21.19
C ILE A 562 1.53 11.36 -21.62
N LYS A 563 0.25 10.98 -21.60
CA LYS A 563 -0.86 11.89 -21.90
C LYS A 563 -1.00 13.04 -20.92
N PHE A 564 -0.58 12.84 -19.67
CA PHE A 564 -0.58 13.92 -18.67
C PHE A 564 0.56 14.90 -18.91
N LEU A 565 1.74 14.41 -19.28
CA LEU A 565 2.90 15.23 -19.62
C LEU A 565 2.58 16.16 -20.80
N ASP A 566 1.99 15.60 -21.85
CA ASP A 566 1.54 16.30 -23.06
C ASP A 566 0.29 17.20 -22.85
N SER A 567 -0.27 17.23 -21.63
CA SER A 567 -1.48 18.00 -21.36
C SER A 567 -1.19 19.49 -21.19
N ILE A 568 -1.88 20.33 -21.97
CA ILE A 568 -1.80 21.80 -21.90
C ILE A 568 -2.25 22.33 -20.51
N GLU A 569 -3.17 21.63 -19.84
CA GLU A 569 -3.74 22.05 -18.55
C GLU A 569 -2.84 21.73 -17.34
N ALA A 570 -1.76 20.98 -17.52
CA ALA A 570 -0.88 20.56 -16.45
C ALA A 570 0.16 21.65 -16.10
N TYR A 571 0.28 21.96 -14.80
CA TYR A 571 1.31 22.86 -14.30
C TYR A 571 2.70 22.22 -14.39
N PRO A 572 3.78 23.00 -14.56
CA PRO A 572 5.12 22.44 -14.77
C PRO A 572 5.61 21.52 -13.63
N GLU A 573 5.31 21.84 -12.36
CA GLU A 573 5.64 20.97 -11.21
C GLU A 573 4.98 19.59 -11.34
N GLN A 574 3.73 19.55 -11.80
CA GLN A 574 2.99 18.30 -12.00
C GLN A 574 3.52 17.54 -13.22
N ARG A 575 3.96 18.24 -14.26
CA ARG A 575 4.67 17.63 -15.40
C ARG A 575 6.01 17.04 -14.95
N ALA A 576 6.73 17.69 -14.04
CA ALA A 576 7.98 17.17 -13.49
C ALA A 576 7.73 15.86 -12.72
N MET A 577 6.64 15.79 -11.94
CA MET A 577 6.20 14.54 -11.29
C MET A 577 5.86 13.44 -12.31
N ALA A 578 5.18 13.77 -13.41
CA ALA A 578 4.90 12.80 -14.47
C ALA A 578 6.18 12.31 -15.17
N ALA A 579 7.13 13.21 -15.44
CA ALA A 579 8.44 12.88 -15.99
C ALA A 579 9.26 12.00 -15.02
N PHE A 580 9.21 12.28 -13.71
CA PHE A 580 9.76 11.39 -12.68
C PHE A 580 9.15 9.99 -12.73
N VAL A 581 7.82 9.89 -12.73
CA VAL A 581 7.11 8.60 -12.79
C VAL A 581 7.54 7.82 -14.03
N LEU A 582 7.62 8.47 -15.19
CA LEU A 582 8.07 7.86 -16.44
C LEU A 582 9.54 7.45 -16.40
N ALA A 583 10.42 8.27 -15.83
CA ALA A 583 11.82 7.92 -15.62
C ALA A 583 11.96 6.64 -14.78
N VAL A 584 11.20 6.51 -13.68
CA VAL A 584 11.20 5.31 -12.84
C VAL A 584 10.63 4.10 -13.58
N ILE A 585 9.60 4.27 -14.43
CA ILE A 585 9.01 3.16 -15.21
C ILE A 585 10.03 2.53 -16.18
N VAL A 586 10.96 3.33 -16.72
CA VAL A 586 11.92 2.91 -17.75
C VAL A 586 13.30 2.54 -17.18
N ASP A 587 13.63 2.98 -15.97
CA ASP A 587 14.94 2.80 -15.34
C ASP A 587 15.31 1.31 -15.15
N GLY A 588 16.24 0.82 -15.97
CA GLY A 588 16.68 -0.58 -15.96
C GLY A 588 15.58 -1.59 -16.33
N HIS A 589 14.55 -1.16 -17.08
CA HIS A 589 13.38 -1.98 -17.41
C HIS A 589 13.07 -1.97 -18.91
N ARG A 590 13.65 -2.93 -19.65
CA ARG A 590 13.53 -3.03 -21.13
C ARG A 590 12.09 -2.97 -21.64
N ARG A 591 11.18 -3.75 -21.04
CA ARG A 591 9.75 -3.74 -21.44
C ARG A 591 9.08 -2.39 -21.23
N GLY A 592 9.52 -1.65 -20.21
CA GLY A 592 9.06 -0.29 -19.96
C GLY A 592 9.59 0.70 -21.00
N GLN A 593 10.87 0.58 -21.36
CA GLN A 593 11.49 1.39 -22.42
C GLN A 593 10.77 1.18 -23.77
N GLU A 594 10.61 -0.07 -24.19
CA GLU A 594 9.87 -0.45 -25.43
C GLU A 594 8.46 0.15 -25.44
N ALA A 595 7.68 -0.07 -24.38
CA ALA A 595 6.30 0.43 -24.30
C ALA A 595 6.21 1.97 -24.33
N CYS A 596 7.15 2.68 -23.68
CA CYS A 596 7.14 4.15 -23.67
C CYS A 596 7.58 4.74 -25.02
N ILE A 597 8.48 4.07 -25.73
CA ILE A 597 8.87 4.42 -27.10
C ILE A 597 7.69 4.28 -28.05
N GLU A 598 7.00 3.13 -28.02
CA GLU A 598 5.82 2.88 -28.85
C GLU A 598 4.72 3.92 -28.59
N ALA A 599 4.64 4.42 -27.35
CA ALA A 599 3.72 5.47 -26.95
C ALA A 599 4.21 6.91 -27.26
N GLY A 600 5.37 7.09 -27.89
CA GLY A 600 5.86 8.37 -28.38
C GLY A 600 6.57 9.25 -27.34
N LEU A 601 7.06 8.69 -26.23
CA LEU A 601 7.66 9.46 -25.13
C LEU A 601 8.86 10.34 -25.56
N ILE A 602 9.70 9.88 -26.49
CA ILE A 602 10.87 10.64 -26.97
C ILE A 602 10.41 11.98 -27.55
N HIS A 603 9.39 11.96 -28.40
CA HIS A 603 8.87 13.15 -29.05
C HIS A 603 8.30 14.15 -28.05
N VAL A 604 7.43 13.68 -27.13
CA VAL A 604 6.80 14.50 -26.09
C VAL A 604 7.85 15.20 -25.22
N CYS A 605 8.86 14.46 -24.75
CA CYS A 605 9.91 15.05 -23.91
C CYS A 605 10.75 16.09 -24.67
N LEU A 606 11.15 15.81 -25.91
CA LEU A 606 11.95 16.74 -26.71
C LEU A 606 11.18 18.02 -27.07
N GLU A 607 9.89 17.91 -27.36
CA GLU A 607 9.03 19.08 -27.64
C GLU A 607 8.94 20.03 -26.44
N HIS A 608 8.82 19.49 -25.22
CA HIS A 608 8.82 20.30 -24.01
C HIS A 608 10.18 20.96 -23.70
N LEU A 609 11.29 20.27 -24.00
CA LEU A 609 12.63 20.85 -23.87
C LEU A 609 12.89 21.97 -24.91
N GLN A 610 12.33 21.85 -26.11
CA GLN A 610 12.44 22.89 -27.15
C GLN A 610 11.56 24.11 -26.83
N SER A 611 10.31 23.88 -26.41
CA SER A 611 9.33 24.96 -26.14
C SER A 611 9.78 25.88 -25.01
N THR A 612 10.53 25.35 -24.03
CA THR A 612 11.08 26.10 -22.89
C THR A 612 12.32 26.94 -23.20
N SER A 613 12.90 26.78 -24.40
CA SER A 613 14.07 27.55 -24.87
C SER A 613 13.71 28.87 -25.58
N SER A 614 12.42 29.19 -25.71
CA SER A 614 11.95 30.45 -26.29
C SER A 614 12.00 31.60 -25.25
N PRO A 615 12.64 32.74 -25.54
CA PRO A 615 12.95 33.80 -24.56
C PRO A 615 11.74 34.61 -24.04
N ASN A 616 10.51 34.23 -24.39
CA ASN A 616 9.28 34.96 -24.01
C ASN A 616 8.44 34.27 -22.92
N ASP A 617 8.76 33.03 -22.51
CA ASP A 617 8.05 32.36 -21.41
C ASP A 617 8.82 32.53 -20.10
N SER A 618 8.32 33.40 -19.24
CA SER A 618 8.86 33.69 -17.90
C SER A 618 8.66 32.56 -16.87
N GLN A 619 8.52 31.30 -17.31
CA GLN A 619 8.18 30.14 -16.48
C GLN A 619 8.91 28.85 -16.92
N THR A 620 10.19 28.91 -17.25
CA THR A 620 10.99 27.69 -17.37
C THR A 620 11.28 27.13 -15.99
N GLU A 621 10.61 26.03 -15.65
CA GLU A 621 10.73 25.36 -14.35
C GLU A 621 11.92 24.39 -14.34
N PRO A 622 13.00 24.66 -13.56
CA PRO A 622 14.24 23.87 -13.61
C PRO A 622 14.03 22.40 -13.27
N LEU A 623 13.09 22.11 -12.36
CA LEU A 623 12.76 20.74 -11.95
C LEU A 623 12.16 19.92 -13.11
N LEU A 624 11.35 20.56 -13.97
CA LEU A 624 10.81 19.90 -15.16
C LEU A 624 11.91 19.58 -16.16
N LEU A 625 12.80 20.54 -16.45
CA LEU A 625 13.95 20.30 -17.34
C LEU A 625 14.81 19.14 -16.85
N GLN A 626 15.15 19.16 -15.56
CA GLN A 626 15.93 18.10 -14.92
C GLN A 626 15.30 16.72 -15.15
N TRP A 627 14.00 16.56 -14.84
CA TRP A 627 13.32 15.27 -14.97
C TRP A 627 13.06 14.84 -16.42
N LEU A 628 12.88 15.77 -17.35
CA LEU A 628 12.82 15.45 -18.78
C LEU A 628 14.16 14.89 -19.27
N CYS A 629 15.28 15.50 -18.88
CA CYS A 629 16.61 14.98 -19.19
C CYS A 629 16.84 13.59 -18.58
N LEU A 630 16.54 13.41 -17.30
CA LEU A 630 16.68 12.11 -16.62
C LEU A 630 15.79 11.04 -17.25
N CYS A 631 14.54 11.37 -17.58
CA CYS A 631 13.61 10.45 -18.23
C CYS A 631 14.11 9.99 -19.60
N LEU A 632 14.60 10.92 -20.42
CA LEU A 632 15.18 10.59 -21.72
C LEU A 632 16.47 9.77 -21.58
N GLY A 633 17.36 10.16 -20.66
CA GLY A 633 18.57 9.41 -20.34
C GLY A 633 18.29 7.96 -19.99
N LYS A 634 17.34 7.72 -19.08
CA LYS A 634 16.91 6.38 -18.67
C LYS A 634 16.17 5.59 -19.75
N LEU A 635 15.53 6.28 -20.69
CA LEU A 635 14.80 5.66 -21.79
C LEU A 635 15.75 4.99 -22.79
N TRP A 636 16.89 5.62 -23.10
CA TRP A 636 17.87 5.10 -24.05
C TRP A 636 19.12 4.48 -23.41
N GLU A 637 19.25 4.54 -22.09
CA GLU A 637 20.27 3.81 -21.34
C GLU A 637 20.27 2.32 -21.75
N ASP A 638 21.43 1.87 -22.21
CA ASP A 638 21.66 0.52 -22.73
C ASP A 638 20.63 0.06 -23.79
N PHE A 639 20.06 0.98 -24.59
CA PHE A 639 19.04 0.66 -25.61
C PHE A 639 19.33 1.27 -26.99
N THR A 640 19.96 0.50 -27.88
CA THR A 640 20.38 0.99 -29.20
C THR A 640 19.25 1.57 -30.06
N GLU A 641 18.06 0.95 -30.05
CA GLU A 641 16.92 1.45 -30.85
C GLU A 641 16.45 2.83 -30.37
N ALA A 642 16.36 3.03 -29.05
CA ALA A 642 16.03 4.31 -28.45
C ALA A 642 17.11 5.37 -28.71
N GLN A 643 18.39 5.00 -28.67
CA GLN A 643 19.51 5.89 -29.00
C GLN A 643 19.41 6.37 -30.45
N THR A 644 19.18 5.45 -31.40
CA THR A 644 19.00 5.80 -32.83
C THR A 644 17.81 6.73 -33.03
N MET A 645 16.67 6.47 -32.38
CA MET A 645 15.52 7.39 -32.46
C MET A 645 15.80 8.75 -31.83
N GLY A 646 16.49 8.82 -30.70
CA GLY A 646 16.90 10.08 -30.07
C GLY A 646 17.78 10.92 -31.00
N LEU A 647 18.75 10.27 -31.68
CA LEU A 647 19.59 10.90 -32.69
C LEU A 647 18.78 11.43 -33.88
N LEU A 648 17.87 10.63 -34.42
CA LEU A 648 17.00 11.01 -35.54
C LEU A 648 16.10 12.22 -35.20
N HIS A 649 15.64 12.33 -33.95
CA HIS A 649 14.83 13.46 -33.48
C HIS A 649 15.66 14.67 -33.03
N GLY A 650 16.97 14.69 -33.29
CA GLY A 650 17.82 15.84 -33.03
C GLY A 650 18.11 16.09 -31.55
N ALA A 651 18.09 15.04 -30.70
CA ALA A 651 18.34 15.17 -29.26
C ALA A 651 19.60 15.97 -28.93
N THR A 652 20.71 15.74 -29.65
CA THR A 652 21.99 16.44 -29.43
C THR A 652 21.89 17.95 -29.57
N ILE A 653 21.02 18.45 -30.46
CA ILE A 653 20.76 19.88 -30.66
C ILE A 653 19.93 20.44 -29.50
N VAL A 654 18.96 19.66 -29.02
CA VAL A 654 18.05 20.05 -27.93
C VAL A 654 18.77 20.15 -26.59
N PHE A 655 19.72 19.24 -26.29
CA PHE A 655 20.47 19.28 -25.02
C PHE A 655 21.59 20.32 -24.99
N ALA A 656 22.14 20.74 -26.13
CA ALA A 656 23.23 21.71 -26.19
C ALA A 656 22.99 23.00 -25.37
N PRO A 657 21.83 23.69 -25.49
CA PRO A 657 21.55 24.87 -24.65
C PRO A 657 21.42 24.53 -23.15
N LEU A 658 20.93 23.33 -22.81
CA LEU A 658 20.73 22.91 -21.42
C LEU A 658 22.04 22.78 -20.62
N LEU A 659 23.17 22.59 -21.31
CA LEU A 659 24.50 22.58 -20.69
C LEU A 659 24.95 23.95 -20.17
N SER A 660 24.26 25.03 -20.57
CA SER A 660 24.53 26.40 -20.13
C SER A 660 23.51 26.95 -19.14
N GLU A 661 22.56 26.12 -18.67
CA GLU A 661 21.53 26.53 -17.70
C GLU A 661 22.13 26.97 -16.35
N PRO A 662 21.51 27.93 -15.64
CA PRO A 662 22.07 28.45 -14.39
C PRO A 662 22.05 27.42 -13.26
N GLN A 663 21.11 26.48 -13.25
CA GLN A 663 21.00 25.43 -12.24
C GLN A 663 21.95 24.26 -12.56
N PRO A 664 22.89 23.92 -11.64
CA PRO A 664 23.77 22.77 -11.84
C PRO A 664 23.06 21.42 -12.01
N GLU A 665 21.88 21.25 -11.40
CA GLU A 665 21.07 20.04 -11.48
C GLU A 665 20.61 19.76 -12.91
N VAL A 666 20.14 20.79 -13.63
CA VAL A 666 19.72 20.68 -15.03
C VAL A 666 20.91 20.34 -15.92
N ARG A 667 22.04 21.03 -15.72
CA ARG A 667 23.28 20.75 -16.46
C ARG A 667 23.77 19.32 -16.25
N ALA A 668 23.79 18.85 -15.01
CA ALA A 668 24.19 17.47 -14.70
C ALA A 668 23.25 16.44 -15.34
N SER A 669 21.93 16.66 -15.30
CA SER A 669 20.96 15.76 -15.96
C SER A 669 21.07 15.78 -17.48
N ALA A 670 21.38 16.92 -18.10
CA ALA A 670 21.65 17.01 -19.54
C ALA A 670 22.93 16.24 -19.92
N VAL A 671 23.98 16.32 -19.10
CA VAL A 671 25.22 15.54 -19.25
C VAL A 671 24.94 14.04 -19.18
N PHE A 672 24.15 13.59 -18.19
CA PHE A 672 23.72 12.19 -18.07
C PHE A 672 22.96 11.71 -19.32
N ALA A 673 21.98 12.49 -19.78
CA ALA A 673 21.16 12.15 -20.95
C ALA A 673 21.99 12.08 -22.24
N LEU A 674 22.94 13.00 -22.43
CA LEU A 674 23.87 12.98 -23.55
C LEU A 674 24.86 11.81 -23.48
N GLY A 675 25.39 11.51 -22.30
CA GLY A 675 26.33 10.41 -22.10
C GLY A 675 25.72 9.05 -22.39
N THR A 676 24.49 8.81 -21.91
CA THR A 676 23.73 7.57 -22.16
C THR A 676 23.30 7.38 -23.62
N LEU A 677 23.38 8.43 -24.45
CA LEU A 677 23.16 8.35 -25.89
C LEU A 677 24.38 7.75 -26.62
N LEU A 678 25.56 7.71 -25.99
CA LEU A 678 26.74 7.06 -26.54
C LEU A 678 26.57 5.54 -26.50
N ASN A 679 26.85 4.89 -27.62
CA ASN A 679 26.74 3.45 -27.73
C ASN A 679 27.99 2.76 -27.15
N VAL A 680 27.86 2.13 -25.98
CA VAL A 680 28.91 1.28 -25.39
C VAL A 680 28.84 -0.13 -26.01
N GLY A 681 29.02 -0.21 -27.33
CA GLY A 681 29.01 -1.49 -28.06
C GLY A 681 30.36 -2.20 -28.01
N PHE A 682 30.48 -3.25 -27.20
CA PHE A 682 31.54 -4.27 -27.33
C PHE A 682 31.33 -5.21 -28.54
N ASP A 683 30.22 -5.06 -29.27
CA ASP A 683 29.77 -6.01 -30.31
C ASP A 683 30.06 -5.61 -31.77
N SER A 684 30.79 -4.53 -32.03
CA SER A 684 31.18 -4.17 -33.42
C SER A 684 32.27 -5.06 -34.04
N CYS A 685 32.60 -6.23 -33.46
CA CYS A 685 33.65 -7.11 -34.01
C CYS A 685 33.20 -8.50 -34.47
N ARG A 686 31.91 -8.87 -34.43
CA ARG A 686 31.46 -10.17 -34.98
C ARG A 686 30.07 -10.12 -35.62
N GLY A 687 30.01 -9.85 -36.92
CA GLY A 687 28.78 -10.11 -37.68
C GLY A 687 28.76 -9.60 -39.12
N VAL A 688 29.37 -10.37 -40.03
CA VAL A 688 28.98 -10.57 -41.44
C VAL A 688 28.80 -9.34 -42.35
N VAL A 689 29.70 -9.24 -43.32
CA VAL A 689 29.61 -8.46 -44.57
C VAL A 689 28.20 -8.55 -45.17
N GLY A 690 27.51 -7.42 -45.23
CA GLY A 690 26.18 -7.29 -45.84
C GLY A 690 25.71 -5.84 -45.94
N ASP A 691 26.14 -5.17 -47.01
CA ASP A 691 25.56 -4.01 -47.71
C ASP A 691 24.64 -3.06 -46.90
N GLY A 692 25.24 -1.95 -46.41
CA GLY A 692 24.54 -0.88 -45.69
C GLY A 692 25.46 0.26 -45.25
N GLU A 693 26.39 0.72 -46.09
CA GLU A 693 27.46 1.67 -45.76
C GLU A 693 27.03 3.15 -45.58
N CYS A 694 25.76 3.45 -45.23
CA CYS A 694 25.30 4.85 -45.12
C CYS A 694 24.90 5.33 -43.70
N ASP A 695 24.81 4.47 -42.67
CA ASP A 695 24.30 4.86 -41.34
C ASP A 695 25.39 5.10 -40.28
N ASP A 696 26.62 4.61 -40.49
CA ASP A 696 27.70 4.69 -39.49
C ASP A 696 28.34 6.09 -39.39
N ASP A 697 28.40 6.85 -40.49
CA ASP A 697 29.05 8.18 -40.52
C ASP A 697 28.26 9.24 -39.74
N ASP A 698 26.93 9.23 -39.85
CA ASP A 698 26.06 10.19 -39.15
C ASP A 698 26.02 9.92 -37.65
N LYS A 699 26.02 8.63 -37.26
CA LYS A 699 26.16 8.20 -35.86
C LYS A 699 27.51 8.62 -35.28
N PHE A 700 28.60 8.36 -36.00
CA PHE A 700 29.94 8.76 -35.59
C PHE A 700 30.05 10.29 -35.42
N ARG A 701 29.49 11.07 -36.35
CA ARG A 701 29.44 12.54 -36.24
C ARG A 701 28.67 13.00 -35.01
N ALA A 702 27.56 12.34 -34.69
CA ALA A 702 26.79 12.65 -33.50
C ALA A 702 27.55 12.31 -32.21
N GLU A 703 28.21 11.15 -32.13
CA GLU A 703 29.06 10.77 -31.00
C GLU A 703 30.19 11.79 -30.76
N VAL A 704 30.87 12.23 -31.81
CA VAL A 704 31.90 13.29 -31.71
C VAL A 704 31.32 14.61 -31.20
N SER A 705 30.10 14.97 -31.63
CA SER A 705 29.41 16.18 -31.16
C SER A 705 29.05 16.10 -29.67
N ILE A 706 28.57 14.94 -29.23
CA ILE A 706 28.25 14.65 -27.82
C ILE A 706 29.52 14.78 -26.98
N VAL A 707 30.62 14.11 -27.36
CA VAL A 707 31.89 14.16 -26.64
C VAL A 707 32.43 15.59 -26.52
N LYS A 708 32.36 16.39 -27.59
CA LYS A 708 32.75 17.81 -27.54
C LYS A 708 31.90 18.60 -26.54
N SER A 709 30.60 18.33 -26.51
CA SER A 709 29.67 18.97 -25.57
C SER A 709 29.98 18.58 -24.12
N LEU A 710 30.25 17.31 -23.85
CA LEU A 710 30.66 16.82 -22.52
C LEU A 710 32.01 17.41 -22.07
N LEU A 711 32.97 17.55 -22.99
CA LEU A 711 34.27 18.18 -22.69
C LEU A 711 34.14 19.67 -22.34
N SER A 712 33.16 20.36 -22.92
CA SER A 712 32.95 21.79 -22.64
C SER A 712 32.58 22.07 -21.17
N VAL A 713 31.91 21.11 -20.51
CA VAL A 713 31.51 21.19 -19.10
C VAL A 713 32.50 20.53 -18.14
N ALA A 714 33.66 20.06 -18.61
CA ALA A 714 34.71 19.52 -17.74
C ALA A 714 35.26 20.56 -16.74
N SER A 715 35.14 21.85 -17.09
CA SER A 715 35.55 22.99 -16.26
C SER A 715 34.42 23.59 -15.42
N ASP A 716 33.29 22.88 -15.27
CA ASP A 716 32.13 23.38 -14.54
C ASP A 716 32.42 23.67 -13.05
N GLY A 717 31.88 24.78 -12.54
CA GLY A 717 32.03 25.18 -11.15
C GLY A 717 31.38 24.20 -10.15
N SER A 718 30.36 23.45 -10.57
CA SER A 718 29.69 22.47 -9.72
C SER A 718 30.37 21.10 -9.79
N PRO A 719 30.77 20.51 -8.65
CA PRO A 719 31.28 19.13 -8.60
C PRO A 719 30.27 18.10 -9.12
N LEU A 720 28.96 18.35 -8.97
CA LEU A 720 27.89 17.47 -9.45
C LEU A 720 27.97 17.27 -10.97
N VAL A 721 28.14 18.36 -11.72
CA VAL A 721 28.24 18.34 -13.19
C VAL A 721 29.53 17.65 -13.63
N ARG A 722 30.65 17.95 -12.97
CA ARG A 722 31.95 17.34 -13.29
C ARG A 722 31.98 15.84 -12.98
N ALA A 723 31.35 15.41 -11.90
CA ALA A 723 31.24 14.00 -11.53
C ALA A 723 30.47 13.21 -12.60
N GLU A 724 29.33 13.77 -13.06
CA GLU A 724 28.54 13.15 -14.13
C GLU A 724 29.30 13.17 -15.47
N ALA A 725 29.97 14.27 -15.81
CA ALA A 725 30.78 14.31 -17.03
C ALA A 725 31.90 13.27 -17.01
N ALA A 726 32.44 12.93 -15.84
CA ALA A 726 33.44 11.89 -15.67
C ALA A 726 32.87 10.46 -15.70
N SER A 727 31.65 10.24 -15.17
CA SER A 727 31.02 8.91 -15.15
C SER A 727 30.71 8.38 -16.56
N GLN A 728 30.38 9.28 -17.48
CA GLN A 728 30.05 8.98 -18.87
C GLN A 728 31.27 8.67 -19.75
N VAL A 729 32.48 8.79 -19.20
CA VAL A 729 33.75 8.50 -19.90
C VAL A 729 34.10 7.02 -19.69
N HIS A 730 33.54 6.15 -20.54
CA HIS A 730 33.82 4.72 -20.47
C HIS A 730 35.18 4.36 -21.09
N GLY A 731 35.92 3.48 -20.41
CA GLY A 731 37.29 3.05 -20.74
C GLY A 731 37.49 2.29 -22.05
N GLY A 732 36.47 2.15 -22.89
CA GLY A 732 36.57 1.62 -24.25
C GLY A 732 36.79 2.70 -25.33
N GLN A 733 36.54 3.98 -25.01
CA GLN A 733 36.63 5.09 -25.98
C GLN A 733 37.47 6.26 -25.45
N LEU A 734 37.40 6.56 -24.15
CA LEU A 734 38.16 7.64 -23.52
C LEU A 734 38.74 7.15 -22.16
N ALA A 735 39.97 7.52 -21.83
CA ALA A 735 40.60 7.28 -20.53
C ALA A 735 40.58 8.57 -19.71
N ALA A 736 40.10 8.52 -18.47
CA ALA A 736 40.19 9.62 -17.52
C ALA A 736 41.46 9.47 -16.66
N GLY A 737 42.34 10.46 -16.68
CA GLY A 737 43.50 10.57 -15.80
C GLY A 737 43.33 11.73 -14.83
N PHE A 738 43.62 11.47 -13.54
CA PHE A 738 43.64 12.51 -12.52
C PHE A 738 45.10 12.92 -12.26
N VAL A 739 45.47 14.13 -12.64
CA VAL A 739 46.82 14.69 -12.42
C VAL A 739 46.67 16.15 -12.02
N ASP A 740 47.34 16.54 -10.93
CA ASP A 740 47.42 17.93 -10.43
C ASP A 740 46.06 18.61 -10.21
N GLY A 741 45.07 17.89 -9.65
CA GLY A 741 43.74 18.45 -9.34
C GLY A 741 42.84 18.70 -10.55
N SER A 742 43.23 18.21 -11.74
CA SER A 742 42.46 18.31 -12.98
C SER A 742 42.07 16.92 -13.51
N VAL A 743 40.84 16.80 -14.03
CA VAL A 743 40.40 15.62 -14.79
C VAL A 743 40.85 15.83 -16.24
N ARG A 744 41.73 14.95 -16.73
CA ARG A 744 42.14 14.91 -18.15
C ARG A 744 41.48 13.73 -18.82
N LEU A 745 40.82 13.98 -19.95
CA LEU A 745 40.18 12.94 -20.77
C LEU A 745 41.04 12.69 -22.02
N TYR A 746 41.40 11.44 -22.27
CA TYR A 746 42.24 10.99 -23.37
C TYR A 746 41.41 10.13 -24.32
N ASP A 747 41.36 10.42 -25.61
CA ASP A 747 40.72 9.52 -26.59
C ASP A 747 41.62 8.29 -26.80
N ILE A 748 41.11 7.11 -26.45
CA ILE A 748 41.86 5.84 -26.57
C ILE A 748 41.98 5.43 -28.04
N ARG A 749 41.10 5.95 -28.92
CA ARG A 749 41.06 5.63 -30.36
C ARG A 749 42.02 6.48 -31.19
N THR A 750 42.45 7.65 -30.68
CA THR A 750 43.39 8.55 -31.37
C THR A 750 44.55 8.97 -30.44
N PRO A 751 45.63 8.17 -30.36
CA PRO A 751 46.74 8.40 -29.42
C PRO A 751 47.53 9.71 -29.64
N GLU A 752 47.29 10.45 -30.73
CA GLU A 752 48.11 11.58 -31.17
C GLU A 752 47.46 12.97 -31.05
N MET A 753 46.20 13.10 -30.62
CA MET A 753 45.57 14.42 -30.43
C MET A 753 45.31 14.76 -28.96
N TYR A 754 46.04 15.76 -28.47
CA TYR A 754 45.72 16.47 -27.24
C TYR A 754 44.41 17.25 -27.42
N ALA A 755 43.34 16.83 -26.75
CA ALA A 755 42.16 17.68 -26.55
C ALA A 755 42.47 18.71 -25.45
N SER A 756 43.04 19.86 -25.85
CA SER A 756 43.16 21.16 -25.15
C SER A 756 43.64 21.18 -23.68
N PRO A 757 44.73 21.91 -23.35
CA PRO A 757 45.13 22.18 -21.97
C PRO A 757 44.33 23.36 -21.41
N ALA A 758 43.21 23.10 -20.73
CA ALA A 758 42.62 24.10 -19.85
C ALA A 758 43.44 24.17 -18.55
N TYR A 759 44.37 25.13 -18.49
CA TYR A 759 45.06 25.48 -17.24
C TYR A 759 44.14 26.37 -16.41
N LEU A 760 43.70 25.88 -15.23
CA LEU A 760 43.27 26.78 -14.16
C LEU A 760 43.54 26.17 -12.79
N TRP A 761 44.27 26.93 -11.97
CA TRP A 761 44.55 26.63 -10.57
C TRP A 761 43.28 26.85 -9.75
N ILE A 762 42.81 25.82 -9.05
CA ILE A 762 41.89 25.97 -7.93
C ILE A 762 42.50 25.25 -6.74
N THR A 763 43.09 26.02 -5.84
CA THR A 763 43.48 25.60 -4.49
C THR A 763 42.24 25.27 -3.69
N ALA A 764 41.93 23.98 -3.51
CA ALA A 764 41.13 23.53 -2.38
C ALA A 764 42.08 23.41 -1.18
N THR A 765 41.90 24.26 -0.18
CA THR A 765 42.60 24.18 1.11
C THR A 765 42.28 22.85 1.79
N TYR A 766 43.25 21.94 1.79
CA TYR A 766 43.26 20.75 2.62
C TYR A 766 43.54 21.17 4.06
N THR A 767 42.62 20.94 4.99
CA THR A 767 42.89 21.08 6.43
C THR A 767 43.25 19.71 6.99
N GLU A 768 44.54 19.44 7.10
CA GLU A 768 45.05 18.32 7.89
C GLU A 768 45.04 18.70 9.38
N SER A 769 44.15 18.07 10.15
CA SER A 769 44.24 18.07 11.60
C SER A 769 45.31 17.05 12.03
N ARG A 770 46.36 17.55 12.66
CA ARG A 770 47.48 16.79 13.21
C ARG A 770 47.08 16.18 14.56
N LYS A 771 47.10 14.85 14.69
CA LYS A 771 47.29 14.19 16.00
C LYS A 771 48.50 13.26 15.94
N GLY A 772 49.57 13.71 16.60
CA GLY A 772 50.55 12.87 17.31
C GLY A 772 51.34 11.82 16.51
N GLY A 773 52.52 12.23 16.04
CA GLY A 773 53.78 11.46 16.16
C GLY A 773 53.99 10.22 15.27
N GLY A 774 54.92 10.34 14.31
CA GLY A 774 55.72 9.19 13.82
C GLY A 774 55.88 9.06 12.31
N ASP A 775 56.89 9.75 11.76
CA ASP A 775 57.68 9.53 10.53
C ASP A 775 57.05 9.18 9.16
N TRP A 776 57.54 9.93 8.17
CA TRP A 776 57.30 9.81 6.73
C TRP A 776 58.17 8.72 6.09
N LEU A 777 57.58 7.85 5.27
CA LEU A 777 58.31 7.12 4.22
C LEU A 777 57.42 6.90 3.00
N SER A 778 57.63 7.72 1.96
CA SER A 778 57.05 7.55 0.63
C SER A 778 58.04 6.79 -0.26
N THR A 779 57.77 5.52 -0.56
CA THR A 779 58.46 4.76 -1.61
C THR A 779 57.63 4.79 -2.90
N TRP A 780 58.20 5.35 -3.95
CA TRP A 780 57.68 5.32 -5.32
C TRP A 780 58.12 4.03 -6.02
N THR A 781 57.18 3.25 -6.56
CA THR A 781 57.47 2.20 -7.55
C THR A 781 56.84 2.56 -8.89
N ARG A 782 57.69 2.92 -9.87
CA ARG A 782 57.34 3.05 -11.29
C ARG A 782 57.03 1.66 -11.89
N PRO A 783 55.99 1.49 -12.72
CA PRO A 783 55.96 0.43 -13.71
C PRO A 783 56.85 0.82 -14.90
N ARG A 784 57.79 -0.06 -15.26
CA ARG A 784 58.56 0.02 -16.50
C ARG A 784 57.65 -0.17 -17.71
N LYS A 785 57.84 0.67 -18.73
CA LYS A 785 57.53 0.35 -20.13
C LYS A 785 58.40 -0.84 -20.55
N ASP A 786 57.82 -1.83 -21.23
CA ASP A 786 58.43 -2.57 -22.34
C ASP A 786 57.35 -3.40 -23.07
N CYS A 787 57.32 -3.22 -24.39
CA CYS A 787 56.49 -3.84 -25.45
C CYS A 787 54.99 -3.53 -25.49
#